data_AF-A0AAW3JQA9-F1
#
_entry.id   AF-A0AAW3JQA9-F1
#
_cell.length_a   1.000
_cell.length_b   1.000
_cell.length_c   1.000
_cell.angle_alpha   90.00
_cell.angle_beta   90.00
_cell.angle_gamma   90.00
#
_symmetry.space_group_name_H-M   'P 1'
#
loop_
_entity.id
_entity.type
_entity.pdbx_description
1 polymer ?
#
loop_
_entity_poly.entity_id
_entity_poly.type
_entity_poly.pdbx_seq_one_letter_code
_entity_poly.pdbx_strand_id
1 'polypeptide(L)'
;MGILKKINTACRIVKEEGMYVMLYKFKAKLGIGSAGENAGIASNDEKNYQNWIKKNETALNEFDEEKIPYKPLISVVVPVYNVSTKMLKECIMSVIDQTYANWELCLADDASTMPEVRKCLKSFEDNPKIKIKYREKNGHISRCTNTAIKMATGEYIAFMDCDDVLAPNALYEVVKLLNQDKSLDFIYSDEDKLSEDGKHRHQPHFKPDWSPDTMMSLMYTCHLGVYRKRIGDELEWLRTGFEGAQDYDLTLRFTEKTKRIGHITKILYHWRERKESTAINPEAKGYIVDATRKTKEEALKRRGYEAQLEWVDNIYQFRVNYKPVGNPKISVIIPSKDNFDVYKRCIETLTEKTKYKNYEIVTVDNGSSEENRKKYEQYNKDKAQKYIYKPMDFNFSKMCNIGVENSDGELVLLLNDDMEIIDGEWMERMAGHAMLPYTGAVGAKLLYPNSTLIQHTGVFSFDCGPSHALCRYDDSILFNFCRNKIEYNYSAVTAACLMVTREKYLEVGGLDESFAVAYNDVKFCFDLLEKGYYNVVRTDAVLYHHESLSRGSDVLDKAKYERLLKERRRLYDIHPSLEGKDPFYNPNLTMRRGDCTVEGGLDNLENIVLNLQSKDCLEKRKSNFIKGSIENIVVTGKYMLVSGWCINEKSRWNNFIRAKILLVCDDKIFELKTQKMYREHMNELTGINGKNNLSCFRVYFDSNQLPSRKYNIYIKKGKYIFDSSRILEKVKSVY
;
A
#
# COMPACT_ATOMS: atom_id res chain seq x y z
N MET A 1 26.97 37.43 24.02
CA MET A 1 27.82 36.62 23.10
C MET A 1 27.19 35.32 22.61
N GLY A 2 26.44 34.56 23.41
CA GLY A 2 25.87 33.26 22.99
C GLY A 2 24.75 33.32 21.91
N ILE A 3 23.95 34.40 21.88
CA ILE A 3 22.86 34.57 20.91
C ILE A 3 23.41 34.89 19.51
N LEU A 4 24.38 35.80 19.40
CA LEU A 4 25.03 36.11 18.12
C LEU A 4 25.73 34.89 17.51
N LYS A 5 26.36 34.05 18.35
CA LYS A 5 27.02 32.82 17.88
C LYS A 5 25.99 31.80 17.35
N LYS A 6 24.82 31.69 17.99
CA LYS A 6 23.71 30.86 17.53
C LYS A 6 23.09 31.41 16.24
N ILE A 7 22.92 32.72 16.11
CA ILE A 7 22.40 33.37 14.89
C ILE A 7 23.40 33.19 13.73
N ASN A 8 24.70 33.39 13.95
CA ASN A 8 25.70 33.18 12.90
C ASN A 8 25.82 31.71 12.49
N THR A 9 25.69 30.77 13.44
CA THR A 9 25.64 29.33 13.13
C THR A 9 24.39 28.98 12.33
N ALA A 10 23.24 29.55 12.72
CA ALA A 10 21.97 29.42 12.01
C ALA A 10 22.05 29.97 10.57
N CYS A 11 22.53 31.19 10.39
CA CYS A 11 22.69 31.80 9.08
C CYS A 11 23.70 31.05 8.19
N ARG A 12 24.77 30.49 8.78
CA ARG A 12 25.73 29.63 8.06
C ARG A 12 25.09 28.32 7.60
N ILE A 13 24.35 27.64 8.48
CA ILE A 13 23.61 26.41 8.16
C ILE A 13 22.56 26.68 7.07
N VAL A 14 21.82 27.79 7.13
CA VAL A 14 20.86 28.16 6.07
C VAL A 14 21.56 28.45 4.74
N LYS A 15 22.73 29.09 4.75
CA LYS A 15 23.50 29.38 3.53
C LYS A 15 24.17 28.15 2.92
N GLU A 16 24.63 27.20 3.73
CA GLU A 16 25.40 26.04 3.28
C GLU A 16 24.54 24.78 3.08
N GLU A 17 23.52 24.56 3.93
CA GLU A 17 22.71 23.33 3.97
C GLU A 17 21.22 23.58 3.66
N GLY A 18 20.81 24.84 3.48
CA GLY A 18 19.42 25.21 3.22
C GLY A 18 18.53 25.30 4.46
N MET A 19 17.42 26.02 4.33
CA MET A 19 16.49 26.32 5.43
C MET A 19 15.81 25.06 6.01
N TYR A 20 15.62 24.03 5.18
CA TYR A 20 15.01 22.76 5.56
C TYR A 20 15.89 21.96 6.54
N VAL A 21 17.22 21.96 6.35
CA VAL A 21 18.16 21.23 7.23
C VAL A 21 18.25 21.88 8.61
N MET A 22 18.12 23.21 8.70
CA MET A 22 18.01 23.92 9.97
C MET A 22 16.74 23.55 10.76
N LEU A 23 15.57 23.64 10.12
CA LEU A 23 14.27 23.29 10.73
C LEU A 23 14.29 21.85 11.24
N TYR A 24 14.95 20.95 10.50
CA TYR A 24 15.17 19.57 10.90
C TYR A 24 16.09 19.42 12.12
N LYS A 25 17.27 20.04 12.13
CA LYS A 25 18.18 20.04 13.30
C LYS A 25 17.47 20.56 14.56
N PHE A 26 16.49 21.45 14.40
CA PHE A 26 15.63 21.94 15.49
C PHE A 26 14.59 20.91 15.95
N LYS A 27 13.86 20.27 15.01
CA LYS A 27 12.86 19.20 15.32
C LYS A 27 13.51 17.94 15.92
N ALA A 28 14.66 17.51 15.42
CA ALA A 28 15.42 16.38 15.95
C ALA A 28 15.88 16.62 17.40
N LYS A 29 16.25 17.87 17.74
CA LYS A 29 16.62 18.27 19.11
C LYS A 29 15.43 18.29 20.08
N LEU A 30 14.21 18.32 19.55
CA LEU A 30 12.95 18.26 20.30
C LEU A 30 12.38 16.83 20.39
N GLY A 31 13.11 15.81 19.92
CA GLY A 31 12.65 14.41 19.98
C GLY A 31 11.60 14.04 18.93
N ILE A 32 11.43 14.87 17.90
CA ILE A 32 10.51 14.62 16.78
C ILE A 32 11.32 13.90 15.68
N GLY A 33 11.59 12.61 15.87
CA GLY A 33 12.43 11.79 14.98
C GLY A 33 11.63 10.86 14.05
N SER A 34 11.94 10.92 12.73
CA SER A 34 11.67 9.96 11.65
C SER A 34 10.42 9.07 11.74
N ALA A 35 9.31 9.60 11.20
CA ALA A 35 8.05 8.87 11.04
C ALA A 35 7.93 8.10 9.70
N GLY A 36 8.96 8.15 8.82
CA GLY A 36 8.97 7.44 7.53
C GLY A 36 9.15 5.93 7.63
N GLU A 37 9.93 5.46 8.61
CA GLU A 37 10.26 4.03 8.82
C GLU A 37 9.72 3.48 10.15
N ASN A 38 9.37 4.37 11.08
CA ASN A 38 8.77 4.04 12.38
C ASN A 38 7.31 4.48 12.45
N ALA A 39 6.54 4.27 11.37
CA ALA A 39 5.09 4.44 11.43
C ALA A 39 4.55 3.50 12.52
N GLY A 40 4.04 4.08 13.60
CA GLY A 40 3.79 3.39 14.85
C GLY A 40 3.02 2.09 14.66
N ILE A 41 3.70 0.97 14.90
CA ILE A 41 3.05 -0.31 15.13
C ILE A 41 2.13 -0.12 16.32
N ALA A 42 0.81 -0.11 16.06
CA ALA A 42 -0.14 -0.36 17.11
C ALA A 42 0.25 -1.71 17.73
N SER A 43 0.30 -1.84 19.06
CA SER A 43 0.72 -3.06 19.79
C SER A 43 0.09 -4.38 19.30
N ASN A 44 -1.01 -4.29 18.55
CA ASN A 44 -1.68 -5.39 17.90
C ASN A 44 -0.94 -5.95 16.66
N ASP A 45 -0.18 -5.14 15.93
CA ASP A 45 0.56 -5.57 14.74
C ASP A 45 1.81 -6.38 15.11
N GLU A 46 2.48 -6.01 16.20
CA GLU A 46 3.59 -6.80 16.76
C GLU A 46 3.13 -8.21 17.15
N LYS A 47 2.00 -8.30 17.86
CA LYS A 47 1.39 -9.60 18.22
C LYS A 47 1.02 -10.40 16.97
N ASN A 48 0.42 -9.75 15.96
CA ASN A 48 0.10 -10.40 14.70
C ASN A 48 1.36 -10.93 14.03
N TYR A 49 2.45 -10.18 14.06
CA TYR A 49 3.70 -10.58 13.45
C TYR A 49 4.34 -11.78 14.15
N GLN A 50 4.38 -11.80 15.48
CA GLN A 50 4.86 -12.97 16.23
C GLN A 50 4.04 -14.24 15.94
N ASN A 51 2.72 -14.10 15.72
CA ASN A 51 1.87 -15.20 15.28
C ASN A 51 2.16 -15.62 13.84
N TRP A 52 2.39 -14.65 12.96
CA TRP A 52 2.77 -14.88 11.58
C TRP A 52 4.07 -15.68 11.49
N ILE A 53 5.11 -15.32 12.27
CA ILE A 53 6.39 -16.07 12.33
C ILE A 53 6.13 -17.54 12.68
N LYS A 54 5.44 -17.79 13.80
CA LYS A 54 5.15 -19.17 14.25
C LYS A 54 4.42 -20.01 13.21
N LYS A 55 3.50 -19.39 12.47
CA LYS A 55 2.69 -20.07 11.45
C LYS A 55 3.46 -20.36 10.17
N ASN A 56 4.24 -19.39 9.68
CA ASN A 56 4.80 -19.43 8.33
C ASN A 56 6.24 -19.97 8.29
N GLU A 57 6.96 -19.94 9.41
CA GLU A 57 8.38 -20.32 9.47
C GLU A 57 8.65 -21.66 10.19
N THR A 58 7.61 -22.42 10.55
CA THR A 58 7.76 -23.72 11.21
C THR A 58 8.19 -24.87 10.28
N ALA A 59 8.18 -24.66 8.95
CA ALA A 59 8.49 -25.68 7.93
C ALA A 59 9.69 -25.33 7.01
N LEU A 60 10.65 -24.52 7.48
CA LEU A 60 11.72 -23.95 6.63
C LEU A 60 12.77 -24.95 6.11
N ASN A 61 12.70 -26.23 6.48
CA ASN A 61 13.78 -27.21 6.24
C ASN A 61 13.49 -28.25 5.14
N GLU A 62 12.41 -28.13 4.36
CA GLU A 62 12.15 -29.04 3.24
C GLU A 62 12.87 -28.57 1.96
N PHE A 63 14.19 -28.79 1.92
CA PHE A 63 15.00 -28.62 0.71
C PHE A 63 15.47 -29.99 0.20
N ASP A 64 15.09 -30.31 -1.04
CA ASP A 64 15.59 -31.49 -1.75
C ASP A 64 16.51 -31.03 -2.88
N GLU A 65 17.81 -30.97 -2.57
CA GLU A 65 18.84 -30.46 -3.48
C GLU A 65 18.93 -31.26 -4.79
N GLU A 66 18.50 -32.53 -4.79
CA GLU A 66 18.52 -33.40 -5.96
C GLU A 66 17.47 -32.99 -7.02
N LYS A 67 16.42 -32.26 -6.61
CA LYS A 67 15.31 -31.86 -7.50
C LYS A 67 15.51 -30.51 -8.19
N ILE A 68 16.67 -29.86 -8.03
CA ILE A 68 16.92 -28.53 -8.60
C ILE A 68 17.94 -28.61 -9.73
N PRO A 69 17.52 -28.46 -11.00
CA PRO A 69 18.43 -28.59 -12.14
C PRO A 69 19.36 -27.39 -12.33
N TYR A 70 18.95 -26.18 -11.97
CA TYR A 70 19.77 -24.98 -12.10
C TYR A 70 20.28 -24.52 -10.74
N LYS A 71 21.61 -24.60 -10.55
CA LYS A 71 22.29 -24.31 -9.28
C LYS A 71 23.36 -23.23 -9.49
N PRO A 72 22.99 -21.96 -9.75
CA PRO A 72 23.96 -20.90 -9.94
C PRO A 72 24.76 -20.63 -8.66
N LEU A 73 26.05 -20.32 -8.80
CA LEU A 73 26.84 -19.84 -7.67
C LEU A 73 26.35 -18.44 -7.27
N ILE A 74 25.97 -18.27 -6.00
CA ILE A 74 25.62 -16.96 -5.43
C ILE A 74 26.79 -16.48 -4.56
N SER A 75 27.35 -15.31 -4.90
CA SER A 75 28.37 -14.65 -4.07
C SER A 75 27.70 -13.67 -3.13
N VAL A 76 27.78 -13.93 -1.83
CA VAL A 76 27.34 -12.98 -0.80
C VAL A 76 28.47 -11.99 -0.54
N VAL A 77 28.22 -10.69 -0.69
CA VAL A 77 29.22 -9.63 -0.49
C VAL A 77 28.93 -8.87 0.79
N VAL A 78 29.93 -8.76 1.66
CA VAL A 78 29.80 -8.17 2.99
C VAL A 78 30.91 -7.14 3.24
N PRO A 79 30.60 -5.84 3.26
CA PRO A 79 31.52 -4.81 3.73
C PRO A 79 31.60 -4.82 5.26
N VAL A 80 32.81 -4.80 5.82
CA VAL A 80 33.04 -4.90 7.28
C VAL A 80 33.77 -3.67 7.78
N TYR A 81 33.22 -2.99 8.79
CA TYR A 81 33.92 -1.92 9.50
C TYR A 81 33.42 -1.81 10.95
N ASN A 82 34.32 -1.97 11.93
CA ASN A 82 34.08 -1.69 13.35
C ASN A 82 32.72 -2.22 13.89
N VAL A 83 32.52 -3.52 13.77
CA VAL A 83 31.31 -4.23 14.23
C VAL A 83 31.64 -5.14 15.41
N SER A 84 30.65 -5.43 16.26
CA SER A 84 30.86 -6.41 17.34
C SER A 84 31.20 -7.79 16.78
N THR A 85 32.13 -8.49 17.41
CA THR A 85 32.54 -9.83 16.95
C THR A 85 31.42 -10.86 17.06
N LYS A 86 30.49 -10.68 18.01
CA LYS A 86 29.29 -11.50 18.12
C LYS A 86 28.40 -11.35 16.88
N MET A 87 28.07 -10.11 16.51
CA MET A 87 27.22 -9.85 15.33
C MET A 87 27.90 -10.30 14.04
N LEU A 88 29.20 -10.01 13.87
CA LEU A 88 29.95 -10.46 12.71
C LEU A 88 29.98 -11.98 12.59
N LYS A 89 30.12 -12.68 13.71
CA LYS A 89 30.06 -14.14 13.74
C LYS A 89 28.66 -14.65 13.37
N GLU A 90 27.59 -14.04 13.89
CA GLU A 90 26.21 -14.38 13.53
C GLU A 90 25.94 -14.15 12.04
N CYS A 91 26.42 -13.03 11.48
CA CYS A 91 26.37 -12.71 10.05
C CYS A 91 27.03 -13.81 9.21
N ILE A 92 28.31 -14.12 9.48
CA ILE A 92 29.06 -15.15 8.74
C ILE A 92 28.41 -16.53 8.88
N MET A 93 28.01 -16.92 10.09
CA MET A 93 27.36 -18.22 10.33
C MET A 93 26.03 -18.32 9.59
N SER A 94 25.26 -17.24 9.48
CA SER A 94 23.99 -17.26 8.73
C SER A 94 24.16 -17.58 7.25
N VAL A 95 25.33 -17.30 6.67
CA VAL A 95 25.68 -17.70 5.29
C VAL A 95 26.20 -19.14 5.26
N ILE A 96 27.04 -19.53 6.22
CA ILE A 96 27.57 -20.90 6.33
C ILE A 96 26.45 -21.93 6.47
N ASP A 97 25.43 -21.59 7.27
CA ASP A 97 24.32 -22.48 7.62
C ASP A 97 23.16 -22.44 6.60
N GLN A 98 23.36 -21.82 5.43
CA GLN A 98 22.35 -21.81 4.37
C GLN A 98 22.06 -23.23 3.85
N THR A 99 20.78 -23.51 3.66
CA THR A 99 20.29 -24.80 3.11
C THR A 99 20.71 -25.04 1.66
N TYR A 100 20.93 -23.97 0.88
CA TYR A 100 21.53 -24.08 -0.45
C TYR A 100 23.05 -24.10 -0.34
N ALA A 101 23.73 -25.07 -0.98
CA ALA A 101 25.17 -25.27 -0.76
C ALA A 101 26.09 -24.52 -1.75
N ASN A 102 25.61 -24.10 -2.92
CA ASN A 102 26.47 -23.48 -3.95
C ASN A 102 26.56 -21.96 -3.80
N TRP A 103 27.27 -21.53 -2.76
CA TRP A 103 27.54 -20.13 -2.45
C TRP A 103 29.04 -19.90 -2.17
N GLU A 104 29.43 -18.64 -2.22
CA GLU A 104 30.68 -18.15 -1.65
C GLU A 104 30.44 -16.85 -0.88
N LEU A 105 31.27 -16.54 0.10
CA LEU A 105 31.18 -15.35 0.94
C LEU A 105 32.41 -14.47 0.73
N CYS A 106 32.21 -13.26 0.23
CA CYS A 106 33.25 -12.28 -0.05
C CYS A 106 33.18 -11.14 0.97
N LEU A 107 34.13 -11.09 1.91
CA LEU A 107 34.22 -10.09 2.97
C LEU A 107 35.33 -9.08 2.66
N ALA A 108 35.05 -7.79 2.80
CA ALA A 108 36.07 -6.75 2.74
C ALA A 108 36.13 -6.00 4.08
N ASP A 109 37.26 -6.09 4.79
CA ASP A 109 37.53 -5.27 5.98
C ASP A 109 37.99 -3.87 5.57
N ASP A 110 37.22 -2.84 5.90
CA ASP A 110 37.45 -1.46 5.52
C ASP A 110 38.46 -0.73 6.43
N ALA A 111 39.57 -1.40 6.72
CA ALA A 111 40.55 -0.98 7.70
C ALA A 111 39.93 -0.73 9.09
N SER A 112 39.21 -1.73 9.62
CA SER A 112 38.65 -1.66 10.98
C SER A 112 39.73 -1.31 12.01
N THR A 113 39.39 -0.38 12.89
CA THR A 113 40.26 0.05 13.99
C THR A 113 40.18 -0.87 15.21
N MET A 114 39.12 -1.68 15.29
CA MET A 114 38.89 -2.72 16.30
C MET A 114 39.69 -3.99 15.98
N PRO A 115 40.78 -4.31 16.72
CA PRO A 115 41.63 -5.47 16.41
C PRO A 115 40.88 -6.81 16.44
N GLU A 116 39.86 -6.91 17.28
CA GLU A 116 39.00 -8.07 17.44
C GLU A 116 38.19 -8.40 16.18
N VAL A 117 37.86 -7.41 15.35
CA VAL A 117 37.18 -7.63 14.06
C VAL A 117 38.09 -8.45 13.14
N ARG A 118 39.35 -8.03 12.98
CA ARG A 118 40.33 -8.77 12.18
C ARG A 118 40.62 -10.15 12.75
N LYS A 119 40.70 -10.29 14.08
CA LYS A 119 40.84 -11.59 14.74
C LYS A 119 39.66 -12.52 14.45
N CYS A 120 38.44 -11.99 14.44
CA CYS A 120 37.24 -12.74 14.08
C CYS A 120 37.31 -13.21 12.63
N LEU A 121 37.57 -12.31 11.67
CA LEU A 121 37.69 -12.64 10.25
C LEU A 121 38.75 -13.72 9.99
N LYS A 122 39.91 -13.62 10.63
CA LYS A 122 40.98 -14.63 10.50
C LYS A 122 40.55 -16.05 10.90
N SER A 123 39.62 -16.18 11.85
CA SER A 123 39.12 -17.51 12.25
C SER A 123 38.26 -18.22 11.19
N PHE A 124 37.95 -17.54 10.08
CA PHE A 124 37.17 -18.07 8.97
C PHE A 124 37.99 -18.23 7.66
N GLU A 125 39.27 -17.85 7.65
CA GLU A 125 40.14 -17.91 6.45
C GLU A 125 40.37 -19.34 5.94
N ASP A 126 40.29 -20.35 6.82
CA ASP A 126 40.48 -21.76 6.44
C ASP A 126 39.27 -22.34 5.68
N ASN A 127 38.12 -21.65 5.64
CA ASN A 127 36.96 -22.10 4.89
C ASN A 127 37.13 -21.76 3.40
N PRO A 128 37.17 -22.75 2.49
CA PRO A 128 37.46 -22.52 1.06
C PRO A 128 36.37 -21.72 0.32
N LYS A 129 35.17 -21.59 0.90
CA LYS A 129 34.08 -20.78 0.34
C LYS A 129 34.13 -19.32 0.81
N ILE A 130 35.04 -18.97 1.72
CA ILE A 130 35.14 -17.63 2.31
C ILE A 130 36.38 -16.93 1.76
N LYS A 131 36.18 -15.76 1.16
CA LYS A 131 37.22 -14.89 0.61
C LYS A 131 37.25 -13.60 1.40
N ILE A 132 38.40 -13.26 2.00
CA ILE A 132 38.53 -12.05 2.83
C ILE A 132 39.60 -11.14 2.23
N LYS A 133 39.27 -9.84 2.11
CA LYS A 133 40.23 -8.79 1.75
C LYS A 133 40.35 -7.75 2.86
N TYR A 134 41.56 -7.57 3.36
CA TYR A 134 41.88 -6.48 4.28
C TYR A 134 42.31 -5.25 3.49
N ARG A 135 41.52 -4.16 3.56
CA ARG A 135 41.89 -2.88 2.96
C ARG A 135 42.91 -2.16 3.84
N GLU A 136 43.78 -1.39 3.20
CA GLU A 136 44.80 -0.58 3.89
C GLU A 136 44.25 0.74 4.42
N LYS A 137 43.18 1.25 3.81
CA LYS A 137 42.57 2.54 4.12
C LYS A 137 41.04 2.41 4.07
N ASN A 138 40.38 3.05 5.03
CA ASN A 138 38.93 3.19 5.03
C ASN A 138 38.48 3.96 3.77
N GLY A 139 37.53 3.40 3.02
CA GLY A 139 36.99 4.04 1.82
C GLY A 139 35.46 4.06 1.79
N HIS A 140 34.83 3.89 2.94
CA HIS A 140 33.39 3.83 3.14
C HIS A 140 32.69 2.70 2.36
N ILE A 141 31.37 2.64 2.53
CA ILE A 141 30.51 1.53 2.10
C ILE A 141 30.68 1.19 0.61
N SER A 142 30.69 2.18 -0.30
CA SER A 142 30.75 1.92 -1.74
C SER A 142 32.06 1.26 -2.16
N ARG A 143 33.22 1.78 -1.72
CA ARG A 143 34.53 1.22 -2.11
C ARG A 143 34.80 -0.12 -1.41
N CYS A 144 34.35 -0.26 -0.17
CA CYS A 144 34.48 -1.50 0.57
C CYS A 144 33.69 -2.62 -0.10
N THR A 145 32.40 -2.39 -0.37
CA THR A 145 31.54 -3.36 -1.04
C THR A 145 32.06 -3.71 -2.44
N ASN A 146 32.49 -2.72 -3.24
CA ASN A 146 33.12 -2.99 -4.54
C ASN A 146 34.42 -3.81 -4.43
N THR A 147 35.13 -3.74 -3.30
CA THR A 147 36.30 -4.60 -3.05
C THR A 147 35.88 -6.06 -2.85
N ALA A 148 34.78 -6.29 -2.12
CA ALA A 148 34.19 -7.63 -1.98
C ALA A 148 33.67 -8.16 -3.32
N ILE A 149 32.94 -7.34 -4.08
CA ILE A 149 32.41 -7.69 -5.41
C ILE A 149 33.51 -8.11 -6.38
N LYS A 150 34.68 -7.47 -6.35
CA LYS A 150 35.82 -7.85 -7.22
C LYS A 150 36.36 -9.26 -6.97
N MET A 151 36.14 -9.82 -5.78
CA MET A 151 36.52 -11.20 -5.45
C MET A 151 35.46 -12.23 -5.84
N ALA A 152 34.24 -11.76 -6.10
CA ALA A 152 33.08 -12.59 -6.41
C ALA A 152 33.17 -13.18 -7.82
N THR A 153 32.85 -14.45 -7.90
CA THR A 153 32.87 -15.31 -9.10
C THR A 153 31.51 -15.92 -9.42
N GLY A 154 30.52 -15.72 -8.54
CA GLY A 154 29.15 -16.16 -8.74
C GLY A 154 28.45 -15.48 -9.90
N GLU A 155 27.43 -16.14 -10.43
CA GLU A 155 26.57 -15.57 -11.47
C GLU A 155 25.71 -14.43 -10.92
N TYR A 156 25.40 -14.50 -9.62
CA TYR A 156 24.63 -13.51 -8.88
C TYR A 156 25.41 -13.00 -7.67
N ILE A 157 25.22 -11.72 -7.37
CA ILE A 157 25.77 -11.01 -6.21
C ILE A 157 24.63 -10.71 -5.25
N ALA A 158 24.72 -11.20 -4.01
CA ALA A 158 23.78 -10.94 -2.93
C ALA A 158 24.40 -9.97 -1.92
N PHE A 159 23.71 -8.88 -1.59
CA PHE A 159 24.20 -7.85 -0.66
C PHE A 159 23.79 -8.18 0.78
N MET A 160 24.72 -8.00 1.72
CA MET A 160 24.46 -8.22 3.14
C MET A 160 25.37 -7.35 4.00
N ASP A 161 24.83 -6.78 5.08
CA ASP A 161 25.60 -5.99 6.04
C ASP A 161 26.23 -6.87 7.13
N CYS A 162 27.38 -6.44 7.65
CA CYS A 162 28.22 -7.24 8.55
C CYS A 162 27.64 -7.48 9.96
N ASP A 163 26.52 -6.87 10.26
CA ASP A 163 25.74 -6.95 11.50
C ASP A 163 24.39 -7.65 11.33
N ASP A 164 24.00 -7.97 10.10
CA ASP A 164 22.69 -8.55 9.78
C ASP A 164 22.76 -10.08 9.66
N VAL A 165 21.60 -10.72 9.49
CA VAL A 165 21.46 -12.18 9.44
C VAL A 165 20.50 -12.56 8.31
N LEU A 166 20.84 -13.58 7.53
CA LEU A 166 19.93 -14.19 6.56
C LEU A 166 19.05 -15.26 7.20
N ALA A 167 17.83 -15.41 6.68
CA ALA A 167 17.02 -16.59 7.01
C ALA A 167 17.71 -17.88 6.52
N PRO A 168 17.58 -19.04 7.19
CA PRO A 168 18.30 -20.27 6.84
C PRO A 168 18.10 -20.80 5.41
N ASN A 169 16.99 -20.42 4.77
CA ASN A 169 16.64 -20.80 3.40
C ASN A 169 16.69 -19.63 2.40
N ALA A 170 17.30 -18.49 2.75
CA ALA A 170 17.32 -17.30 1.91
C ALA A 170 17.87 -17.58 0.50
N LEU A 171 19.06 -18.18 0.41
CA LEU A 171 19.67 -18.49 -0.89
C LEU A 171 18.93 -19.59 -1.65
N TYR A 172 18.31 -20.54 -0.94
CA TYR A 172 17.46 -21.55 -1.58
C TYR A 172 16.24 -20.90 -2.25
N GLU A 173 15.52 -20.03 -1.58
CA GLU A 173 14.31 -19.41 -2.16
C GLU A 173 14.65 -18.57 -3.41
N VAL A 174 15.82 -17.92 -3.44
CA VAL A 174 16.35 -17.24 -4.64
C VAL A 174 16.54 -18.25 -5.77
N VAL A 175 17.21 -19.37 -5.52
CA VAL A 175 17.46 -20.41 -6.54
C VAL A 175 16.16 -21.08 -6.98
N LYS A 176 15.22 -21.29 -6.06
CA LYS A 176 13.89 -21.83 -6.35
C LYS A 176 13.15 -20.93 -7.34
N LEU A 177 13.14 -19.62 -7.11
CA LEU A 177 12.56 -18.65 -8.02
C LEU A 177 13.29 -18.67 -9.38
N LEU A 178 14.62 -18.74 -9.39
CA LEU A 178 15.41 -18.86 -10.62
C LEU A 178 15.16 -20.16 -11.41
N ASN A 179 14.70 -21.23 -10.76
CA ASN A 179 14.30 -22.45 -11.46
C ASN A 179 12.90 -22.34 -12.06
N GLN A 180 12.07 -21.43 -11.57
CA GLN A 180 10.80 -21.05 -12.20
C GLN A 180 11.04 -20.12 -13.38
N ASP A 181 11.95 -19.15 -13.24
CA ASP A 181 12.36 -18.23 -14.30
C ASP A 181 13.86 -17.90 -14.21
N LYS A 182 14.65 -18.52 -15.10
CA LYS A 182 16.11 -18.31 -15.18
C LYS A 182 16.51 -16.94 -15.73
N SER A 183 15.56 -16.22 -16.33
CA SER A 183 15.81 -14.95 -16.98
C SER A 183 15.93 -13.79 -16.00
N LEU A 184 15.46 -13.96 -14.75
CA LEU A 184 15.49 -12.93 -13.71
C LEU A 184 16.90 -12.38 -13.48
N ASP A 185 17.00 -11.07 -13.48
CA ASP A 185 18.24 -10.31 -13.35
C ASP A 185 18.39 -9.65 -11.98
N PHE A 186 17.28 -9.29 -11.35
CA PHE A 186 17.25 -8.70 -10.02
C PHE A 186 16.17 -9.40 -9.20
N ILE A 187 16.53 -9.88 -8.01
CA ILE A 187 15.61 -10.50 -7.07
C ILE A 187 15.72 -9.76 -5.75
N TYR A 188 14.58 -9.46 -5.14
CA TYR A 188 14.51 -8.95 -3.77
C TYR A 188 13.51 -9.74 -2.93
N SER A 189 13.69 -9.71 -1.61
CA SER A 189 12.80 -10.37 -0.64
C SER A 189 12.14 -9.36 0.29
N ASP A 190 11.13 -9.81 1.03
CA ASP A 190 10.70 -9.13 2.25
C ASP A 190 11.80 -9.18 3.33
N GLU A 191 11.72 -8.27 4.29
CA GLU A 191 12.68 -8.12 5.39
C GLU A 191 11.96 -7.73 6.70
N ASP A 192 12.62 -7.91 7.82
CA ASP A 192 12.18 -7.37 9.11
C ASP A 192 13.36 -6.85 9.92
N LYS A 193 13.07 -6.34 11.12
CA LYS A 193 14.10 -5.89 12.05
C LYS A 193 14.39 -6.94 13.11
N LEU A 194 15.65 -7.01 13.51
CA LEU A 194 16.18 -7.84 14.57
C LEU A 194 16.76 -6.95 15.67
N SER A 195 16.41 -7.23 16.92
CA SER A 195 16.95 -6.52 18.07
C SER A 195 18.48 -6.63 18.12
N GLU A 196 19.12 -5.61 18.71
CA GLU A 196 20.59 -5.54 18.84
C GLU A 196 21.20 -6.83 19.42
N ASP A 197 20.53 -7.48 20.38
CA ASP A 197 20.97 -8.72 21.01
C ASP A 197 20.76 -10.00 20.19
N GLY A 198 20.05 -9.89 19.06
CA GLY A 198 19.77 -10.96 18.11
C GLY A 198 18.59 -11.86 18.47
N LYS A 199 17.72 -11.45 19.41
CA LYS A 199 16.71 -12.35 19.99
C LYS A 199 15.28 -12.07 19.59
N HIS A 200 14.95 -10.85 19.19
CA HIS A 200 13.58 -10.44 18.92
C HIS A 200 13.47 -9.84 17.53
N ARG A 201 12.57 -10.41 16.73
CA ARG A 201 12.22 -9.92 15.40
C ARG A 201 10.95 -9.10 15.47
N HIS A 202 10.90 -7.94 14.80
CA HIS A 202 9.78 -6.99 14.81
C HIS A 202 9.76 -6.13 13.53
N GLN A 203 8.72 -5.32 13.34
CA GLN A 203 8.61 -4.38 12.21
C GLN A 203 8.85 -5.02 10.82
N PRO A 204 8.00 -5.97 10.38
CA PRO A 204 8.12 -6.54 9.05
C PRO A 204 7.85 -5.50 7.96
N HIS A 205 8.63 -5.54 6.90
CA HIS A 205 8.37 -4.85 5.65
C HIS A 205 7.91 -5.86 4.60
N PHE A 206 6.59 -6.00 4.50
CA PHE A 206 5.93 -6.79 3.47
C PHE A 206 5.75 -5.96 2.20
N LYS A 207 6.65 -6.18 1.23
CA LYS A 207 6.85 -5.36 0.04
C LYS A 207 5.87 -5.74 -1.07
N PRO A 208 5.53 -4.82 -1.98
CA PRO A 208 4.84 -5.17 -3.23
C PRO A 208 5.81 -5.86 -4.21
N ASP A 209 5.25 -6.43 -5.29
CA ASP A 209 6.02 -6.74 -6.50
C ASP A 209 6.55 -5.45 -7.15
N TRP A 210 7.28 -5.58 -8.27
CA TRP A 210 7.97 -4.44 -8.88
C TRP A 210 7.04 -3.25 -9.13
N SER A 211 7.36 -2.12 -8.50
CA SER A 211 6.52 -0.93 -8.43
C SER A 211 7.37 0.31 -8.76
N PRO A 212 7.42 0.75 -10.04
CA PRO A 212 8.35 1.80 -10.48
C PRO A 212 8.07 3.16 -9.84
N ASP A 213 6.80 3.50 -9.59
CA ASP A 213 6.45 4.78 -8.96
C ASP A 213 6.71 4.72 -7.45
N THR A 214 6.44 3.59 -6.79
CA THR A 214 6.89 3.39 -5.40
C THR A 214 8.41 3.47 -5.30
N MET A 215 9.14 2.87 -6.25
CA MET A 215 10.59 2.94 -6.30
C MET A 215 11.10 4.38 -6.50
N MET A 216 10.39 5.24 -7.23
CA MET A 216 10.73 6.67 -7.31
C MET A 216 10.34 7.46 -6.05
N SER A 217 9.39 6.95 -5.25
CA SER A 217 8.99 7.53 -3.97
C SER A 217 9.95 7.16 -2.83
N LEU A 218 10.32 5.89 -2.71
CA LEU A 218 11.26 5.37 -1.70
C LEU A 218 11.97 4.09 -2.18
N MET A 219 13.16 3.82 -1.65
CA MET A 219 13.90 2.59 -1.90
C MET A 219 13.27 1.43 -1.13
N TYR A 220 12.24 0.78 -1.66
CA TYR A 220 11.50 -0.24 -0.90
C TYR A 220 12.11 -1.65 -1.00
N THR A 221 12.95 -1.92 -2.01
CA THR A 221 13.52 -3.27 -2.22
C THR A 221 14.58 -3.61 -1.20
N CYS A 222 15.29 -2.61 -0.66
CA CYS A 222 16.29 -2.71 0.42
C CYS A 222 17.11 -4.01 0.36
N HIS A 223 16.97 -4.86 1.38
CA HIS A 223 17.62 -6.14 1.53
C HIS A 223 16.57 -7.28 1.44
N LEU A 224 16.88 -8.51 1.08
CA LEU A 224 18.07 -9.03 0.43
C LEU A 224 18.04 -8.71 -1.07
N GLY A 225 18.91 -7.83 -1.55
CA GLY A 225 19.05 -7.56 -2.99
C GLY A 225 20.02 -8.52 -3.67
N VAL A 226 19.56 -9.26 -4.68
CA VAL A 226 20.35 -10.22 -5.46
C VAL A 226 20.39 -9.81 -6.94
N TYR A 227 21.58 -9.46 -7.43
CA TYR A 227 21.79 -8.87 -8.76
C TYR A 227 22.58 -9.80 -9.66
N ARG A 228 22.17 -9.95 -10.91
CA ARG A 228 22.95 -10.66 -11.93
C ARG A 228 24.27 -9.92 -12.16
N LYS A 229 25.38 -10.62 -11.95
CA LYS A 229 26.73 -10.05 -11.95
C LYS A 229 27.06 -9.31 -13.24
N ARG A 230 26.70 -9.90 -14.40
CA ARG A 230 26.98 -9.31 -15.72
C ARG A 230 26.44 -7.89 -15.88
N ILE A 231 25.24 -7.60 -15.38
CA ILE A 231 24.65 -6.25 -15.49
C ILE A 231 25.31 -5.32 -14.47
N GLY A 232 25.59 -5.79 -13.26
CA GLY A 232 26.31 -5.00 -12.26
C GLY A 232 27.72 -4.61 -12.73
N ASP A 233 28.43 -5.52 -13.41
CA ASP A 233 29.74 -5.26 -14.01
C ASP A 233 29.66 -4.18 -15.12
N GLU A 234 28.64 -4.23 -15.98
CA GLU A 234 28.39 -3.20 -17.01
C GLU A 234 28.15 -1.81 -16.38
N LEU A 235 27.53 -1.79 -15.20
CA LEU A 235 27.18 -0.58 -14.47
C LEU A 235 28.27 -0.11 -13.50
N GLU A 236 29.40 -0.82 -13.43
CA GLU A 236 30.51 -0.58 -12.50
C GLU A 236 30.08 -0.55 -11.01
N TRP A 237 29.00 -1.27 -10.67
CA TRP A 237 28.50 -1.44 -9.31
C TRP A 237 28.24 -0.13 -8.55
N LEU A 238 28.67 -0.02 -7.28
CA LEU A 238 28.37 1.12 -6.42
C LEU A 238 29.24 2.32 -6.76
N ARG A 239 28.64 3.51 -6.84
CA ARG A 239 29.36 4.77 -7.08
C ARG A 239 29.70 5.46 -5.76
N THR A 240 30.82 6.18 -5.73
CA THR A 240 31.16 7.08 -4.63
C THR A 240 30.38 8.39 -4.73
N GLY A 241 30.10 9.03 -3.61
CA GLY A 241 29.27 10.25 -3.55
C GLY A 241 27.77 9.97 -3.52
N PHE A 242 27.40 8.73 -3.16
CA PHE A 242 26.03 8.25 -2.92
C PHE A 242 25.94 7.49 -1.60
N GLU A 243 26.96 7.59 -0.75
CA GLU A 243 26.98 6.95 0.56
C GLU A 243 25.71 7.34 1.34
N GLY A 244 25.04 6.35 1.94
CA GLY A 244 23.73 6.49 2.57
C GLY A 244 22.53 6.23 1.64
N ALA A 245 22.73 6.25 0.31
CA ALA A 245 21.73 5.93 -0.71
C ALA A 245 22.33 5.09 -1.85
N GLN A 246 23.45 4.40 -1.62
CA GLN A 246 24.22 3.71 -2.65
C GLN A 246 23.44 2.56 -3.29
N ASP A 247 22.64 1.85 -2.50
CA ASP A 247 21.81 0.74 -2.98
C ASP A 247 20.65 1.25 -3.83
N TYR A 248 20.12 2.43 -3.48
CA TYR A 248 19.08 3.09 -4.25
C TYR A 248 19.62 3.56 -5.61
N ASP A 249 20.82 4.16 -5.63
CA ASP A 249 21.49 4.53 -6.88
C ASP A 249 21.73 3.33 -7.79
N LEU A 250 22.27 2.23 -7.24
CA LEU A 250 22.48 1.00 -7.99
C LEU A 250 21.18 0.44 -8.54
N THR A 251 20.14 0.35 -7.71
CA THR A 251 18.85 -0.24 -8.10
C THR A 251 18.18 0.55 -9.22
N LEU A 252 18.17 1.89 -9.15
CA LEU A 252 17.61 2.71 -10.22
C LEU A 252 18.36 2.55 -11.54
N ARG A 253 19.70 2.46 -11.52
CA ARG A 253 20.52 2.19 -12.72
C ARG A 253 20.34 0.76 -13.23
N PHE A 254 20.21 -0.21 -12.33
CA PHE A 254 20.07 -1.62 -12.69
C PHE A 254 18.74 -1.89 -13.39
N THR A 255 17.66 -1.32 -12.86
CA THR A 255 16.30 -1.47 -13.43
C THR A 255 16.08 -0.68 -14.73
N GLU A 256 17.00 0.23 -15.08
CA GLU A 256 17.06 0.84 -16.42
C GLU A 256 17.62 -0.14 -17.48
N LYS A 257 18.33 -1.20 -17.06
CA LYS A 257 18.90 -2.22 -17.96
C LYS A 257 18.03 -3.46 -18.12
N THR A 258 17.03 -3.66 -17.26
CA THR A 258 16.20 -4.85 -17.28
C THR A 258 14.84 -4.63 -16.64
N LYS A 259 13.85 -5.38 -17.13
CA LYS A 259 12.51 -5.52 -16.52
C LYS A 259 12.31 -6.90 -15.87
N ARG A 260 13.32 -7.77 -15.89
CA ARG A 260 13.26 -9.14 -15.36
C ARG A 260 13.55 -9.13 -13.87
N ILE A 261 12.56 -8.70 -13.10
CA ILE A 261 12.66 -8.44 -11.66
C ILE A 261 11.75 -9.42 -10.92
N GLY A 262 12.31 -10.13 -9.96
CA GLY A 262 11.60 -11.11 -9.13
C GLY A 262 11.44 -10.63 -7.70
N HIS A 263 10.30 -10.94 -7.10
CA HIS A 263 10.04 -10.67 -5.69
C HIS A 263 9.74 -11.98 -4.97
N ILE A 264 10.36 -12.17 -3.80
CA ILE A 264 10.08 -13.28 -2.90
C ILE A 264 9.36 -12.74 -1.67
N THR A 265 8.08 -13.07 -1.52
CA THR A 265 7.19 -12.63 -0.43
C THR A 265 7.48 -13.34 0.91
N LYS A 266 8.75 -13.65 1.19
CA LYS A 266 9.22 -14.28 2.43
C LYS A 266 10.22 -13.34 3.09
N ILE A 267 10.21 -13.31 4.41
CA ILE A 267 11.22 -12.59 5.19
C ILE A 267 12.52 -13.38 5.13
N LEU A 268 13.44 -12.97 4.24
CA LEU A 268 14.71 -13.67 4.04
C LEU A 268 15.91 -12.90 4.58
N TYR A 269 15.68 -11.70 5.09
CA TYR A 269 16.70 -10.81 5.63
C TYR A 269 16.24 -10.23 6.97
N HIS A 270 17.12 -10.26 7.97
CA HIS A 270 16.88 -9.74 9.31
C HIS A 270 17.83 -8.58 9.58
N TRP A 271 17.32 -7.36 9.48
CA TRP A 271 18.08 -6.13 9.65
C TRP A 271 18.27 -5.80 11.13
N ARG A 272 19.51 -5.80 11.61
CA ARG A 272 19.83 -5.58 13.01
C ARG A 272 19.80 -4.10 13.38
N GLU A 273 19.05 -3.79 14.42
CA GLU A 273 19.04 -2.45 15.02
C GLU A 273 20.31 -2.21 15.84
N ARG A 274 20.98 -1.06 15.61
CA ARG A 274 22.10 -0.57 16.42
C ARG A 274 21.94 0.88 16.79
N LYS A 275 22.37 1.25 18.00
CA LYS A 275 22.38 2.64 18.48
C LYS A 275 23.28 3.55 17.65
N GLU A 276 24.37 3.00 17.13
CA GLU A 276 25.35 3.66 16.28
C GLU A 276 24.97 3.63 14.78
N SER A 277 23.88 2.95 14.41
CA SER A 277 23.43 2.88 13.02
C SER A 277 23.08 4.27 12.49
N THR A 278 23.40 4.50 11.23
CA THR A 278 23.12 5.72 10.46
C THR A 278 21.64 6.13 10.55
N ALA A 279 20.73 5.17 10.71
CA ALA A 279 19.29 5.40 10.92
C ALA A 279 18.97 6.21 12.19
N ILE A 280 19.83 6.15 13.21
CA ILE A 280 19.64 6.80 14.51
C ILE A 280 20.51 8.06 14.65
N ASN A 281 21.65 8.17 13.95
CA ASN A 281 22.55 9.32 14.04
C ASN A 281 21.97 10.59 13.36
N PRO A 282 21.63 11.67 14.10
CA PRO A 282 21.06 12.89 13.53
C PRO A 282 22.00 13.63 12.56
N GLU A 283 23.33 13.50 12.72
CA GLU A 283 24.32 14.13 11.84
C GLU A 283 24.44 13.40 10.50
N ALA A 284 24.17 12.09 10.48
CA ALA A 284 24.22 11.30 9.27
C ALA A 284 23.04 11.55 8.32
N LYS A 285 21.93 12.10 8.84
CA LYS A 285 20.70 12.30 8.07
C LYS A 285 20.80 13.41 7.01
N GLY A 286 21.70 14.37 7.16
CA GLY A 286 21.89 15.44 6.16
C GLY A 286 22.42 14.89 4.83
N TYR A 287 23.53 14.17 4.86
CA TYR A 287 24.13 13.63 3.64
C TYR A 287 23.28 12.52 3.01
N ILE A 288 22.54 11.71 3.80
CA ILE A 288 21.61 10.70 3.27
C ILE A 288 20.49 11.37 2.45
N VAL A 289 19.93 12.46 2.96
CA VAL A 289 18.89 13.22 2.25
C VAL A 289 19.43 13.78 0.94
N ASP A 290 20.64 14.35 0.95
CA ASP A 290 21.29 14.85 -0.27
C ASP A 290 21.62 13.74 -1.26
N ALA A 291 22.14 12.60 -0.79
CA ALA A 291 22.43 11.44 -1.61
C ALA A 291 21.14 10.88 -2.24
N THR A 292 20.06 10.78 -1.47
CA THR A 292 18.73 10.35 -1.95
C THR A 292 18.19 11.30 -3.02
N ARG A 293 18.26 12.61 -2.77
CA ARG A 293 17.87 13.64 -3.75
C ARG A 293 18.66 13.48 -5.04
N LYS A 294 19.98 13.38 -4.94
CA LYS A 294 20.90 13.21 -6.07
C LYS A 294 20.61 11.93 -6.86
N THR A 295 20.34 10.81 -6.19
CA THR A 295 19.95 9.54 -6.81
C THR A 295 18.71 9.72 -7.71
N LYS A 296 17.68 10.40 -7.21
CA LYS A 296 16.45 10.67 -7.99
C LYS A 296 16.70 11.66 -9.13
N GLU A 297 17.40 12.77 -8.88
CA GLU A 297 17.74 13.77 -9.91
C GLU A 297 18.52 13.14 -11.08
N GLU A 298 19.53 12.31 -10.79
CA GLU A 298 20.30 11.63 -11.83
C GLU A 298 19.47 10.57 -12.57
N ALA A 299 18.58 9.85 -11.89
CA ALA A 299 17.67 8.90 -12.55
C ALA A 299 16.71 9.61 -13.52
N LEU A 300 16.12 10.73 -13.10
CA LEU A 300 15.27 11.55 -13.95
C LEU A 300 16.02 12.06 -15.18
N LYS A 301 17.26 12.53 -14.99
CA LYS A 301 18.13 12.98 -16.09
C LYS A 301 18.46 11.85 -17.06
N ARG A 302 18.84 10.66 -16.59
CA ARG A 302 19.15 9.50 -17.45
C ARG A 302 17.94 9.03 -18.25
N ARG A 303 16.75 9.13 -17.66
CA ARG A 303 15.47 8.75 -18.29
C ARG A 303 14.89 9.84 -19.21
N GLY A 304 15.47 11.04 -19.21
CA GLY A 304 14.99 12.16 -20.02
C GLY A 304 13.69 12.79 -19.52
N TYR A 305 13.36 12.65 -18.24
CA TYR A 305 12.15 13.23 -17.66
C TYR A 305 12.43 14.59 -17.05
N GLU A 306 11.64 15.59 -17.44
CA GLU A 306 11.61 16.88 -16.75
C GLU A 306 10.70 16.78 -15.52
N ALA A 307 11.27 16.97 -14.34
CA ALA A 307 10.51 16.89 -13.09
C ALA A 307 11.16 17.77 -12.01
N GLN A 308 10.37 18.08 -10.98
CA GLN A 308 10.84 18.74 -9.77
C GLN A 308 10.71 17.81 -8.57
N LEU A 309 11.72 17.80 -7.71
CA LEU A 309 11.64 17.09 -6.44
C LEU A 309 11.03 18.01 -5.39
N GLU A 310 9.95 17.53 -4.76
CA GLU A 310 9.26 18.21 -3.67
C GLU A 310 9.51 17.46 -2.37
N TRP A 311 9.93 18.18 -1.34
CA TRP A 311 10.10 17.61 -0.01
C TRP A 311 8.74 17.30 0.63
N VAL A 312 8.55 16.06 1.07
CA VAL A 312 7.33 15.65 1.77
C VAL A 312 7.57 15.69 3.28
N ASP A 313 6.86 16.61 3.94
CA ASP A 313 6.99 16.81 5.38
C ASP A 313 6.67 15.54 6.19
N ASN A 314 7.35 15.40 7.33
CA ASN A 314 7.18 14.34 8.33
C ASN A 314 7.61 12.93 7.92
N ILE A 315 8.01 12.68 6.67
CA ILE A 315 8.41 11.33 6.21
C ILE A 315 9.83 11.26 5.62
N TYR A 316 10.52 12.40 5.50
CA TYR A 316 11.91 12.50 5.03
C TYR A 316 12.14 11.96 3.61
N GLN A 317 11.14 12.09 2.75
CA GLN A 317 11.19 11.64 1.37
C GLN A 317 10.95 12.79 0.40
N PHE A 318 11.42 12.62 -0.83
CA PHE A 318 11.10 13.51 -1.94
C PHE A 318 10.05 12.87 -2.83
N ARG A 319 8.97 13.60 -3.11
CA ARG A 319 8.06 13.30 -4.20
C ARG A 319 8.63 13.81 -5.51
N VAL A 320 8.31 13.11 -6.60
CA VAL A 320 8.61 13.55 -7.96
C VAL A 320 7.39 14.20 -8.58
N ASN A 321 7.51 15.46 -8.99
CA ASN A 321 6.49 16.18 -9.77
C ASN A 321 6.94 16.24 -11.22
N TYR A 322 6.49 15.28 -12.02
CA TYR A 322 6.74 15.25 -13.46
C TYR A 322 6.04 16.42 -14.13
N LYS A 323 6.72 17.07 -15.07
CA LYS A 323 6.10 18.12 -15.90
C LYS A 323 5.51 17.50 -17.16
N PRO A 324 4.28 17.87 -17.54
CA PRO A 324 3.71 17.39 -18.80
C PRO A 324 4.48 17.97 -19.99
N VAL A 325 4.74 17.13 -20.99
CA VAL A 325 5.45 17.52 -22.22
C VAL A 325 4.48 18.23 -23.17
N GLY A 326 4.84 19.42 -23.66
CA GLY A 326 4.10 20.08 -24.74
C GLY A 326 2.77 20.76 -24.34
N ASN A 327 2.48 20.92 -23.04
CA ASN A 327 1.22 21.50 -22.54
C ASN A 327 -0.02 20.81 -23.17
N PRO A 328 -0.19 19.49 -22.96
CA PRO A 328 -1.17 18.66 -23.67
C PRO A 328 -2.61 19.10 -23.43
N LYS A 329 -3.47 19.02 -24.44
CA LYS A 329 -4.91 19.28 -24.19
C LYS A 329 -5.51 18.15 -23.35
N ILE A 330 -6.27 18.49 -22.31
CA ILE A 330 -6.97 17.51 -21.45
C ILE A 330 -8.47 17.55 -21.75
N SER A 331 -9.07 16.41 -22.10
CA SER A 331 -10.52 16.28 -22.22
C SER A 331 -11.11 15.80 -20.89
N VAL A 332 -11.83 16.69 -20.21
CA VAL A 332 -12.53 16.38 -18.95
C VAL A 332 -13.93 15.86 -19.28
N ILE A 333 -14.17 14.58 -19.02
CA ILE A 333 -15.42 13.89 -19.34
C ILE A 333 -16.26 13.76 -18.07
N ILE A 334 -17.45 14.35 -18.08
CA ILE A 334 -18.34 14.41 -16.91
C ILE A 334 -19.70 13.81 -17.26
N PRO A 335 -19.96 12.54 -16.88
CA PRO A 335 -21.30 11.95 -16.89
C PRO A 335 -22.18 12.62 -15.82
N SER A 336 -23.39 13.07 -16.18
CA SER A 336 -24.33 13.66 -15.21
C SER A 336 -25.79 13.44 -15.61
N LYS A 337 -26.70 13.38 -14.63
CA LYS A 337 -28.15 13.31 -14.87
C LYS A 337 -28.93 13.88 -13.69
N ASP A 338 -29.88 14.78 -14.00
CA ASP A 338 -30.86 15.32 -13.05
C ASP A 338 -30.29 15.91 -11.74
N ASN A 339 -29.01 16.28 -11.71
CA ASN A 339 -28.33 16.78 -10.51
C ASN A 339 -27.55 18.08 -10.79
N PHE A 340 -28.24 19.04 -11.40
CA PHE A 340 -27.63 20.25 -11.95
C PHE A 340 -26.84 21.06 -10.91
N ASP A 341 -27.32 21.20 -9.67
CA ASP A 341 -26.64 22.01 -8.66
C ASP A 341 -25.31 21.39 -8.22
N VAL A 342 -25.24 20.06 -8.10
CA VAL A 342 -24.00 19.33 -7.77
C VAL A 342 -23.02 19.42 -8.92
N TYR A 343 -23.49 19.17 -10.15
CA TYR A 343 -22.71 19.35 -11.37
C TYR A 343 -22.14 20.77 -11.48
N LYS A 344 -22.98 21.79 -11.28
CA LYS A 344 -22.60 23.19 -11.36
C LYS A 344 -21.45 23.51 -10.40
N ARG A 345 -21.53 23.03 -9.16
CA ARG A 345 -20.44 23.19 -8.16
C ARG A 345 -19.14 22.51 -8.60
N CYS A 346 -19.22 21.31 -9.19
CA CYS A 346 -18.05 20.63 -9.75
C CYS A 346 -17.38 21.50 -10.83
N ILE A 347 -18.16 22.01 -11.81
CA ILE A 347 -17.64 22.88 -12.87
C ILE A 347 -17.06 24.19 -12.35
N GLU A 348 -17.73 24.84 -11.38
CA GLU A 348 -17.26 26.10 -10.79
C GLU A 348 -15.92 25.89 -10.08
N THR A 349 -15.82 24.89 -9.21
CA THR A 349 -14.55 24.62 -8.52
C THR A 349 -13.44 24.14 -9.47
N LEU A 350 -13.78 23.35 -10.50
CA LEU A 350 -12.87 22.94 -11.56
C LEU A 350 -12.29 24.15 -12.30
N THR A 351 -13.13 25.10 -12.71
CA THR A 351 -12.73 26.26 -13.51
C THR A 351 -12.02 27.34 -12.70
N GLU A 352 -12.48 27.59 -11.47
CA GLU A 352 -11.94 28.65 -10.60
C GLU A 352 -10.62 28.28 -9.95
N LYS A 353 -10.47 27.03 -9.50
CA LYS A 353 -9.31 26.62 -8.68
C LYS A 353 -8.17 25.99 -9.49
N THR A 354 -8.48 25.31 -10.59
CA THR A 354 -7.45 24.60 -11.38
C THR A 354 -6.52 25.59 -12.09
N LYS A 355 -5.21 25.48 -11.88
CA LYS A 355 -4.21 26.33 -12.54
C LYS A 355 -3.94 25.94 -13.99
N TYR A 356 -3.92 24.64 -14.28
CA TYR A 356 -3.76 24.14 -15.65
C TYR A 356 -4.91 24.63 -16.54
N LYS A 357 -4.62 25.21 -17.72
CA LYS A 357 -5.64 25.90 -18.55
C LYS A 357 -5.93 25.26 -19.90
N ASN A 358 -5.09 24.33 -20.38
CA ASN A 358 -5.33 23.70 -21.68
C ASN A 358 -6.24 22.47 -21.55
N TYR A 359 -7.51 22.71 -21.24
CA TYR A 359 -8.50 21.64 -21.12
C TYR A 359 -9.83 22.03 -21.74
N GLU A 360 -10.61 21.02 -22.12
CA GLU A 360 -12.01 21.15 -22.50
C GLU A 360 -12.89 20.33 -21.55
N ILE A 361 -14.16 20.70 -21.45
CA ILE A 361 -15.15 19.98 -20.65
C ILE A 361 -16.22 19.43 -21.59
N VAL A 362 -16.47 18.13 -21.48
CA VAL A 362 -17.50 17.40 -22.22
C VAL A 362 -18.46 16.75 -21.23
N THR A 363 -19.65 17.34 -21.12
CA THR A 363 -20.71 16.86 -20.25
C THR A 363 -21.61 15.93 -21.03
N VAL A 364 -21.78 14.70 -20.54
CA VAL A 364 -22.63 13.67 -21.15
C VAL A 364 -23.85 13.44 -20.27
N ASP A 365 -25.01 13.77 -20.80
CA ASP A 365 -26.29 13.64 -20.13
C ASP A 365 -27.09 12.48 -20.73
N ASN A 366 -27.37 11.45 -19.93
CA ASN A 366 -28.07 10.25 -20.38
C ASN A 366 -29.60 10.34 -20.30
N GLY A 367 -30.18 11.54 -20.23
CA GLY A 367 -31.62 11.75 -20.32
C GLY A 367 -32.21 12.41 -19.08
N SER A 368 -31.65 13.53 -18.63
CA SER A 368 -32.26 14.42 -17.64
C SER A 368 -33.67 14.84 -18.06
N SER A 369 -34.50 15.14 -17.05
CA SER A 369 -35.79 15.79 -17.22
C SER A 369 -35.69 17.08 -18.03
N GLU A 370 -36.77 17.50 -18.68
CA GLU A 370 -36.77 18.70 -19.53
C GLU A 370 -36.33 19.96 -18.76
N GLU A 371 -36.73 20.08 -17.49
CA GLU A 371 -36.31 21.19 -16.63
C GLU A 371 -34.80 21.20 -16.41
N ASN A 372 -34.21 20.06 -16.01
CA ASN A 372 -32.78 19.97 -15.78
C ASN A 372 -31.99 20.09 -17.08
N ARG A 373 -32.44 19.48 -18.17
CA ARG A 373 -31.82 19.59 -19.50
C ARG A 373 -31.65 21.05 -19.90
N LYS A 374 -32.69 21.88 -19.75
CA LYS A 374 -32.60 23.32 -20.05
C LYS A 374 -31.54 24.04 -19.22
N LYS A 375 -31.40 23.67 -17.93
CA LYS A 375 -30.35 24.21 -17.05
C LYS A 375 -28.96 23.82 -17.55
N TYR A 376 -28.73 22.54 -17.88
CA TYR A 376 -27.45 22.07 -18.43
C TYR A 376 -27.13 22.73 -19.78
N GLU A 377 -28.07 22.77 -20.73
CA GLU A 377 -27.88 23.37 -22.06
C GLU A 377 -27.50 24.85 -21.93
N GLN A 378 -28.25 25.62 -21.15
CA GLN A 378 -27.98 27.04 -20.94
C GLN A 378 -26.62 27.26 -20.28
N TYR A 379 -26.33 26.54 -19.19
CA TYR A 379 -25.09 26.71 -18.43
C TYR A 379 -23.84 26.34 -19.25
N ASN A 380 -23.87 25.21 -19.96
CA ASN A 380 -22.75 24.80 -20.81
C ASN A 380 -22.54 25.78 -21.98
N LYS A 381 -23.62 26.30 -22.57
CA LYS A 381 -23.53 27.35 -23.61
C LYS A 381 -22.88 28.62 -23.07
N ASP A 382 -23.29 29.08 -21.88
CA ASP A 382 -22.75 30.28 -21.24
C ASP A 382 -21.26 30.13 -20.88
N LYS A 383 -20.81 28.91 -20.57
CA LYS A 383 -19.41 28.59 -20.27
C LYS A 383 -18.59 28.16 -21.50
N ALA A 384 -19.18 28.16 -22.70
CA ALA A 384 -18.57 27.63 -23.91
C ALA A 384 -18.03 26.18 -23.77
N GLN A 385 -18.80 25.33 -23.08
CA GLN A 385 -18.50 23.92 -22.83
C GLN A 385 -19.32 23.01 -23.75
N LYS A 386 -18.84 21.78 -23.98
CA LYS A 386 -19.56 20.81 -24.80
C LYS A 386 -20.58 20.05 -23.96
N TYR A 387 -21.83 20.03 -24.42
CA TYR A 387 -22.92 19.29 -23.80
C TYR A 387 -23.54 18.30 -24.79
N ILE A 388 -23.65 17.05 -24.38
CA ILE A 388 -24.19 15.95 -25.19
C ILE A 388 -25.39 15.36 -24.47
N TYR A 389 -26.58 15.60 -25.02
CA TYR A 389 -27.81 14.98 -24.54
C TYR A 389 -28.12 13.71 -25.33
N LYS A 390 -28.05 12.55 -24.68
CA LYS A 390 -28.30 11.24 -25.30
C LYS A 390 -29.14 10.36 -24.37
N PRO A 391 -30.48 10.41 -24.48
CA PRO A 391 -31.37 9.57 -23.66
C PRO A 391 -31.04 8.09 -23.80
N MET A 392 -30.67 7.44 -22.68
CA MET A 392 -30.37 6.01 -22.61
C MET A 392 -30.43 5.52 -21.17
N ASP A 393 -30.54 4.20 -21.00
CA ASP A 393 -30.36 3.58 -19.69
C ASP A 393 -29.01 3.94 -19.08
N PHE A 394 -28.96 4.08 -17.75
CA PHE A 394 -27.74 4.46 -17.07
C PHE A 394 -26.63 3.43 -17.33
N ASN A 395 -25.54 3.90 -17.91
CA ASN A 395 -24.35 3.12 -18.17
C ASN A 395 -23.15 4.06 -18.13
N PHE A 396 -22.43 4.04 -17.00
CA PHE A 396 -21.31 4.94 -16.74
C PHE A 396 -20.23 4.79 -17.81
N SER A 397 -19.81 3.56 -18.11
CA SER A 397 -18.81 3.24 -19.14
C SER A 397 -19.17 3.85 -20.49
N LYS A 398 -20.42 3.66 -20.93
CA LYS A 398 -20.91 4.18 -22.20
C LYS A 398 -20.94 5.70 -22.25
N MET A 399 -21.36 6.36 -21.15
CA MET A 399 -21.34 7.81 -21.04
C MET A 399 -19.92 8.36 -21.18
N CYS A 400 -18.95 7.74 -20.50
CA CYS A 400 -17.54 8.10 -20.63
C CYS A 400 -17.02 7.90 -22.06
N ASN A 401 -17.28 6.75 -22.68
CA ASN A 401 -16.85 6.46 -24.06
C ASN A 401 -17.40 7.51 -25.05
N ILE A 402 -18.69 7.85 -24.96
CA ILE A 402 -19.32 8.90 -25.79
C ILE A 402 -18.59 10.24 -25.61
N GLY A 403 -18.25 10.60 -24.37
CA GLY A 403 -17.53 11.82 -24.08
C GLY A 403 -16.14 11.82 -24.72
N VAL A 404 -15.40 10.71 -24.60
CA VAL A 404 -14.08 10.54 -25.21
C VAL A 404 -14.14 10.62 -26.73
N GLU A 405 -15.07 9.91 -27.38
CA GLU A 405 -15.32 9.97 -28.83
C GLU A 405 -15.63 11.38 -29.33
N ASN A 406 -16.15 12.25 -28.46
CA ASN A 406 -16.56 13.60 -28.76
C ASN A 406 -15.55 14.65 -28.27
N SER A 407 -14.30 14.27 -28.07
CA SER A 407 -13.25 15.13 -27.51
C SER A 407 -11.91 14.84 -28.19
N ASP A 408 -10.98 15.79 -28.19
CA ASP A 408 -9.75 15.71 -28.99
C ASP A 408 -8.47 15.93 -28.17
N GLY A 409 -8.56 15.94 -26.84
CA GLY A 409 -7.41 16.06 -25.95
C GLY A 409 -6.37 14.95 -26.17
N GLU A 410 -5.14 15.17 -25.74
CA GLU A 410 -4.11 14.13 -25.69
C GLU A 410 -4.27 13.27 -24.43
N LEU A 411 -4.82 13.85 -23.37
CA LEU A 411 -5.18 13.19 -22.13
C LEU A 411 -6.71 13.11 -21.99
N VAL A 412 -7.18 12.02 -21.39
CA VAL A 412 -8.57 11.85 -20.93
C VAL A 412 -8.58 11.96 -19.41
N LEU A 413 -9.45 12.80 -18.87
CA LEU A 413 -9.77 12.84 -17.45
C LEU A 413 -11.23 12.45 -17.27
N LEU A 414 -11.48 11.30 -16.65
CA LEU A 414 -12.81 10.92 -16.17
C LEU A 414 -13.04 11.58 -14.82
N LEU A 415 -14.15 12.30 -14.69
CA LEU A 415 -14.48 13.05 -13.47
C LEU A 415 -15.97 12.92 -13.17
N ASN A 416 -16.32 12.51 -11.96
CA ASN A 416 -17.73 12.50 -11.53
C ASN A 416 -18.27 13.93 -11.38
N ASP A 417 -19.59 14.08 -11.46
CA ASP A 417 -20.27 15.37 -11.30
C ASP A 417 -20.35 15.85 -9.84
N ASP A 418 -20.08 14.97 -8.86
CA ASP A 418 -20.09 15.25 -7.42
C ASP A 418 -18.69 15.42 -6.79
N MET A 419 -17.72 15.77 -7.64
CA MET A 419 -16.36 16.13 -7.25
C MET A 419 -16.26 17.61 -6.85
N GLU A 420 -15.36 17.92 -5.94
CA GLU A 420 -15.01 19.28 -5.56
C GLU A 420 -13.49 19.44 -5.54
N ILE A 421 -13.00 20.38 -6.36
CA ILE A 421 -11.58 20.69 -6.47
C ILE A 421 -11.20 21.59 -5.29
N ILE A 422 -10.09 21.26 -4.60
CA ILE A 422 -9.62 22.02 -3.44
C ILE A 422 -8.18 22.51 -3.55
N ASP A 423 -7.40 21.94 -4.47
CA ASP A 423 -6.03 22.34 -4.80
C ASP A 423 -5.94 22.82 -6.26
N GLY A 424 -4.99 23.68 -6.59
CA GLY A 424 -4.85 24.24 -7.94
C GLY A 424 -3.89 23.49 -8.87
N GLU A 425 -2.97 22.69 -8.34
CA GLU A 425 -1.89 22.03 -9.10
C GLU A 425 -2.20 20.56 -9.44
N TRP A 426 -3.25 20.00 -8.84
CA TRP A 426 -3.69 18.61 -9.02
C TRP A 426 -3.68 18.14 -10.48
N MET A 427 -4.25 18.92 -11.41
CA MET A 427 -4.42 18.51 -12.81
C MET A 427 -3.08 18.43 -13.55
N GLU A 428 -2.17 19.40 -13.32
CA GLU A 428 -0.83 19.40 -13.92
C GLU A 428 0.01 18.23 -13.37
N ARG A 429 -0.09 17.97 -12.05
CA ARG A 429 0.59 16.85 -11.39
C ARG A 429 0.13 15.50 -11.95
N MET A 430 -1.17 15.34 -12.18
CA MET A 430 -1.73 14.14 -12.82
C MET A 430 -1.29 14.03 -14.28
N ALA A 431 -1.31 15.13 -15.04
CA ALA A 431 -0.94 15.16 -16.45
C ALA A 431 0.52 14.75 -16.67
N GLY A 432 1.45 15.32 -15.90
CA GLY A 432 2.86 14.98 -15.97
C GLY A 432 3.13 13.51 -15.69
N HIS A 433 2.42 12.92 -14.72
CA HIS A 433 2.58 11.49 -14.39
C HIS A 433 1.93 10.60 -15.47
N ALA A 434 0.76 10.95 -15.99
CA ALA A 434 0.05 10.17 -17.00
C ALA A 434 0.82 10.03 -18.32
N MET A 435 1.63 11.04 -18.66
CA MET A 435 2.47 11.05 -19.86
C MET A 435 3.72 10.17 -19.77
N LEU A 436 4.03 9.58 -18.60
CA LEU A 436 5.13 8.63 -18.53
C LEU A 436 4.83 7.38 -19.38
N PRO A 437 5.80 6.86 -20.16
CA PRO A 437 5.55 5.75 -21.08
C PRO A 437 4.95 4.51 -20.41
N TYR A 438 5.37 4.21 -19.18
CA TYR A 438 4.95 3.02 -18.44
C TYR A 438 3.68 3.23 -17.59
N THR A 439 3.19 4.46 -17.42
CA THR A 439 2.04 4.74 -16.55
C THR A 439 0.73 4.43 -17.26
N GLY A 440 -0.15 3.68 -16.61
CA GLY A 440 -1.52 3.41 -17.05
C GLY A 440 -2.45 4.52 -16.59
N ALA A 441 -3.32 4.20 -15.64
CA ALA A 441 -4.25 5.14 -15.03
C ALA A 441 -3.62 5.88 -13.84
N VAL A 442 -3.84 7.19 -13.77
CA VAL A 442 -3.46 8.06 -12.66
C VAL A 442 -4.70 8.47 -11.88
N GLY A 443 -4.77 8.07 -10.61
CA GLY A 443 -5.84 8.44 -9.69
C GLY A 443 -5.45 9.61 -8.78
N ALA A 444 -6.45 10.39 -8.37
CA ALA A 444 -6.32 11.37 -7.30
C ALA A 444 -6.61 10.75 -5.92
N LYS A 445 -6.03 11.30 -4.84
CA LYS A 445 -6.51 11.02 -3.49
C LYS A 445 -7.86 11.71 -3.29
N LEU A 446 -8.85 10.94 -2.82
CA LEU A 446 -10.17 11.45 -2.51
C LEU A 446 -10.41 11.44 -1.01
N LEU A 447 -10.87 12.56 -0.47
CA LEU A 447 -11.29 12.70 0.92
C LEU A 447 -12.81 12.86 1.01
N TYR A 448 -13.39 12.44 2.13
CA TYR A 448 -14.77 12.81 2.45
C TYR A 448 -14.87 14.32 2.70
N PRO A 449 -15.95 14.99 2.26
CA PRO A 449 -16.08 16.44 2.34
C PRO A 449 -15.84 16.99 3.75
N ASN A 450 -15.08 18.08 3.84
CA ASN A 450 -14.75 18.77 5.10
C ASN A 450 -14.12 17.87 6.18
N SER A 451 -13.38 16.84 5.77
CA SER A 451 -12.74 15.89 6.69
C SER A 451 -11.33 15.52 6.27
N THR A 452 -10.59 14.89 7.19
CA THR A 452 -9.31 14.22 6.93
C THR A 452 -9.49 12.74 6.55
N LEU A 453 -10.73 12.26 6.46
CA LEU A 453 -11.00 10.84 6.23
C LEU A 453 -10.79 10.50 4.76
N ILE A 454 -9.93 9.51 4.52
CA ILE A 454 -9.65 8.98 3.19
C ILE A 454 -10.89 8.25 2.67
N GLN A 455 -11.29 8.57 1.45
CA GLN A 455 -12.26 7.78 0.70
C GLN A 455 -11.55 6.87 -0.31
N HIS A 456 -10.53 7.40 -1.00
CA HIS A 456 -9.75 6.65 -1.97
C HIS A 456 -8.29 7.08 -1.97
N THR A 457 -7.39 6.10 -1.89
CA THR A 457 -5.96 6.23 -2.20
C THR A 457 -5.50 5.07 -3.08
N GLY A 458 -6.37 4.55 -3.95
CA GLY A 458 -6.13 3.34 -4.75
C GLY A 458 -7.07 2.21 -4.38
N VAL A 459 -7.07 1.15 -5.19
CA VAL A 459 -7.88 -0.06 -5.01
C VAL A 459 -6.98 -1.28 -5.07
N PHE A 460 -7.18 -2.18 -4.10
CA PHE A 460 -6.55 -3.50 -4.08
C PHE A 460 -7.55 -4.58 -4.52
N SER A 461 -7.03 -5.65 -5.10
CA SER A 461 -7.80 -6.85 -5.41
C SER A 461 -7.75 -7.86 -4.26
N PHE A 462 -8.88 -8.07 -3.58
CA PHE A 462 -8.99 -8.99 -2.45
C PHE A 462 -9.90 -10.18 -2.74
N ASP A 463 -9.88 -11.18 -1.87
CA ASP A 463 -10.81 -12.33 -1.89
C ASP A 463 -12.28 -11.89 -1.86
N CYS A 464 -12.58 -10.75 -1.23
CA CYS A 464 -13.92 -10.17 -1.19
C CYS A 464 -14.31 -9.38 -2.44
N GLY A 465 -13.39 -9.19 -3.37
CA GLY A 465 -13.51 -8.28 -4.48
C GLY A 465 -12.64 -7.02 -4.31
N PRO A 466 -12.53 -6.20 -5.37
CA PRO A 466 -11.79 -4.96 -5.32
C PRO A 466 -12.26 -4.04 -4.21
N SER A 467 -11.33 -3.45 -3.45
CA SER A 467 -11.62 -2.59 -2.29
C SER A 467 -10.69 -1.38 -2.21
N HIS A 468 -11.24 -0.24 -1.82
CA HIS A 468 -10.49 1.00 -1.65
C HIS A 468 -9.46 0.88 -0.51
N ALA A 469 -8.21 1.22 -0.81
CA ALA A 469 -7.12 1.31 0.16
C ALA A 469 -7.42 2.42 1.18
N LEU A 470 -7.15 2.15 2.47
CA LEU A 470 -7.25 3.09 3.58
C LEU A 470 -8.60 3.83 3.72
N CYS A 471 -9.67 3.29 3.14
CA CYS A 471 -10.99 3.90 3.22
C CYS A 471 -11.46 4.07 4.68
N ARG A 472 -11.88 5.29 5.00
CA ARG A 472 -12.30 5.79 6.33
C ARG A 472 -11.20 5.90 7.38
N TYR A 473 -9.93 5.74 7.00
CA TYR A 473 -8.81 6.07 7.88
C TYR A 473 -8.49 7.57 7.79
N ASP A 474 -7.96 8.11 8.88
CA ASP A 474 -7.56 9.52 8.96
C ASP A 474 -6.21 9.72 8.23
N ASP A 475 -6.19 10.60 7.23
CA ASP A 475 -4.99 10.88 6.45
C ASP A 475 -3.84 11.49 7.27
N SER A 476 -4.09 12.02 8.47
CA SER A 476 -3.01 12.52 9.36
C SER A 476 -2.13 11.39 9.91
N ILE A 477 -2.60 10.15 9.89
CA ILE A 477 -1.85 8.98 10.34
C ILE A 477 -1.03 8.42 9.17
N LEU A 478 0.21 8.00 9.45
CA LEU A 478 1.07 7.35 8.47
C LEU A 478 0.78 5.85 8.43
N PHE A 479 0.46 5.32 7.25
CA PHE A 479 0.18 3.89 7.07
C PHE A 479 1.21 3.24 6.16
N ASN A 480 1.68 2.06 6.56
CA ASN A 480 2.48 1.13 5.74
C ASN A 480 3.51 1.81 4.85
N PHE A 481 4.62 2.27 5.45
CA PHE A 481 5.66 3.03 4.74
C PHE A 481 5.11 4.27 4.02
N CYS A 482 4.28 5.01 4.75
CA CYS A 482 3.70 6.29 4.34
C CYS A 482 2.93 6.24 3.03
N ARG A 483 2.28 5.12 2.72
CA ARG A 483 1.52 4.87 1.50
C ARG A 483 0.42 5.89 1.21
N ASN A 484 -0.11 6.55 2.24
CA ASN A 484 -1.04 7.66 2.06
C ASN A 484 -0.37 9.01 1.78
N LYS A 485 0.96 9.13 1.88
CA LYS A 485 1.68 10.41 1.74
C LYS A 485 2.61 10.47 0.52
N ILE A 486 2.87 9.35 -0.14
CA ILE A 486 3.71 9.27 -1.34
C ILE A 486 3.09 8.35 -2.38
N GLU A 487 3.56 8.46 -3.61
CA GLU A 487 3.01 7.78 -4.76
C GLU A 487 3.34 6.29 -4.68
N TYR A 488 2.30 5.48 -4.77
CA TYR A 488 2.38 4.03 -4.86
C TYR A 488 1.64 3.56 -6.10
N ASN A 489 2.11 2.45 -6.67
CA ASN A 489 1.33 1.72 -7.65
C ASN A 489 0.23 0.89 -6.96
N TYR A 490 -0.89 0.73 -7.67
CA TYR A 490 -2.09 0.02 -7.22
C TYR A 490 -2.68 -0.79 -8.36
N SER A 491 -3.49 -1.80 -8.02
CA SER A 491 -4.15 -2.61 -9.05
C SER A 491 -5.20 -1.80 -9.80
N ALA A 492 -5.86 -0.86 -9.13
CA ALA A 492 -6.78 0.07 -9.79
C ALA A 492 -6.85 1.42 -9.08
N VAL A 493 -7.36 2.40 -9.83
CA VAL A 493 -7.77 3.71 -9.33
C VAL A 493 -9.22 3.96 -9.72
N THR A 494 -9.91 4.88 -9.04
CA THR A 494 -11.34 5.09 -9.30
C THR A 494 -11.60 6.10 -10.42
N ALA A 495 -12.60 5.84 -11.25
CA ALA A 495 -13.03 6.79 -12.30
C ALA A 495 -13.75 8.03 -11.76
N ALA A 496 -13.94 8.16 -10.43
CA ALA A 496 -14.37 9.43 -9.85
C ALA A 496 -13.40 10.58 -10.15
N CYS A 497 -12.09 10.26 -10.27
CA CYS A 497 -11.07 11.15 -10.81
C CYS A 497 -9.90 10.31 -11.33
N LEU A 498 -9.91 10.01 -12.64
CA LEU A 498 -8.94 9.14 -13.32
C LEU A 498 -8.41 9.81 -14.58
N MET A 499 -7.09 9.97 -14.68
CA MET A 499 -6.43 10.49 -15.87
C MET A 499 -5.62 9.41 -16.58
N VAL A 500 -5.64 9.42 -17.92
CA VAL A 500 -4.90 8.49 -18.77
C VAL A 500 -4.62 9.15 -20.12
N THR A 501 -3.59 8.71 -20.85
CA THR A 501 -3.40 9.16 -22.24
C THR A 501 -4.49 8.60 -23.15
N ARG A 502 -4.90 9.38 -24.15
CA ARG A 502 -5.89 8.95 -25.14
C ARG A 502 -5.48 7.64 -25.82
N GLU A 503 -4.21 7.57 -26.18
CA GLU A 503 -3.61 6.40 -26.81
C GLU A 503 -3.86 5.13 -25.99
N LYS A 504 -3.51 5.15 -24.69
CA LYS A 504 -3.67 4.00 -23.79
C LYS A 504 -5.14 3.70 -23.51
N TYR A 505 -6.00 4.72 -23.41
CA TYR A 505 -7.45 4.55 -23.28
C TYR A 505 -8.02 3.77 -24.46
N LEU A 506 -7.64 4.15 -25.68
CA LEU A 506 -8.09 3.49 -26.92
C LEU A 506 -7.44 2.11 -27.10
N GLU A 507 -6.18 1.94 -26.69
CA GLU A 507 -5.44 0.68 -26.81
C GLU A 507 -6.14 -0.48 -26.08
N VAL A 508 -6.72 -0.22 -24.91
CA VAL A 508 -7.48 -1.22 -24.14
C VAL A 508 -8.98 -1.26 -24.49
N GLY A 509 -9.42 -0.46 -25.46
CA GLY A 509 -10.80 -0.44 -25.95
C GLY A 509 -11.76 0.44 -25.12
N GLY A 510 -11.25 1.39 -24.34
CA GLY A 510 -12.04 2.27 -23.48
C GLY A 510 -12.67 1.53 -22.28
N LEU A 511 -13.70 2.13 -21.67
CA LEU A 511 -14.43 1.46 -20.60
C LEU A 511 -15.37 0.40 -21.19
N ASP A 512 -15.33 -0.83 -20.68
CA ASP A 512 -16.22 -1.90 -21.11
C ASP A 512 -17.68 -1.57 -20.74
N GLU A 513 -18.52 -1.32 -21.76
CA GLU A 513 -19.92 -0.93 -21.62
C GLU A 513 -20.79 -2.00 -20.94
N SER A 514 -20.29 -3.21 -20.79
CA SER A 514 -21.01 -4.25 -20.07
C SER A 514 -20.88 -4.17 -18.55
N PHE A 515 -19.95 -3.35 -18.04
CA PHE A 515 -19.82 -2.96 -16.64
C PHE A 515 -20.51 -1.61 -16.43
N ALA A 516 -21.84 -1.61 -16.47
CA ALA A 516 -22.62 -0.37 -16.52
C ALA A 516 -22.54 0.46 -15.22
N VAL A 517 -22.35 -0.20 -14.06
CA VAL A 517 -22.46 0.47 -12.75
C VAL A 517 -21.23 0.28 -11.87
N ALA A 518 -20.79 -0.95 -11.61
CA ALA A 518 -19.65 -1.22 -10.73
C ALA A 518 -18.49 -1.86 -11.50
N TYR A 519 -17.29 -1.71 -10.94
CA TYR A 519 -16.03 -2.29 -11.43
C TYR A 519 -15.62 -1.88 -12.86
N ASN A 520 -16.26 -0.90 -13.48
CA ASN A 520 -15.85 -0.38 -14.80
C ASN A 520 -14.42 0.17 -14.77
N ASP A 521 -14.12 1.00 -13.78
CA ASP A 521 -12.80 1.57 -13.53
C ASP A 521 -11.77 0.53 -13.15
N VAL A 522 -12.14 -0.45 -12.32
CA VAL A 522 -11.27 -1.56 -11.93
C VAL A 522 -10.92 -2.45 -13.13
N LYS A 523 -11.91 -2.84 -13.94
CA LYS A 523 -11.71 -3.63 -15.16
C LYS A 523 -10.76 -2.90 -16.11
N PHE A 524 -11.00 -1.62 -16.37
CA PHE A 524 -10.14 -0.79 -17.21
C PHE A 524 -8.70 -0.72 -16.69
N CYS A 525 -8.53 -0.56 -15.37
CA CYS A 525 -7.22 -0.58 -14.73
C CYS A 525 -6.53 -1.95 -14.85
N PHE A 526 -7.28 -3.05 -14.78
CA PHE A 526 -6.76 -4.40 -14.93
C PHE A 526 -6.30 -4.66 -16.38
N ASP A 527 -7.06 -4.21 -17.38
CA ASP A 527 -6.62 -4.27 -18.78
C ASP A 527 -5.27 -3.55 -18.97
N LEU A 528 -5.12 -2.35 -18.39
CA LEU A 528 -3.88 -1.58 -18.46
C LEU A 528 -2.70 -2.32 -17.80
N LEU A 529 -2.92 -2.96 -16.64
CA LEU A 529 -1.90 -3.75 -15.96
C LEU A 529 -1.48 -4.97 -16.78
N GLU A 530 -2.44 -5.70 -17.34
CA GLU A 530 -2.16 -6.89 -18.16
C GLU A 530 -1.49 -6.53 -19.49
N LYS A 531 -1.63 -5.28 -19.96
CA LYS A 531 -0.84 -4.71 -21.06
C LYS A 531 0.59 -4.32 -20.67
N GLY A 532 0.93 -4.34 -19.39
CA GLY A 532 2.26 -4.03 -18.87
C GLY A 532 2.45 -2.56 -18.46
N TYR A 533 1.36 -1.80 -18.30
CA TYR A 533 1.37 -0.47 -17.70
C TYR A 533 1.26 -0.55 -16.17
N TYR A 534 1.50 0.56 -15.48
CA TYR A 534 1.36 0.67 -14.02
C TYR A 534 0.38 1.77 -13.64
N ASN A 535 -0.67 1.42 -12.87
CA ASN A 535 -1.58 2.41 -12.33
C ASN A 535 -0.99 3.02 -11.05
N VAL A 536 -1.23 4.30 -10.81
CA VAL A 536 -0.61 5.06 -9.71
C VAL A 536 -1.60 6.04 -9.11
N VAL A 537 -1.49 6.30 -7.81
CA VAL A 537 -2.24 7.36 -7.15
C VAL A 537 -1.31 8.51 -6.79
N ARG A 538 -1.68 9.71 -7.24
CA ARG A 538 -1.09 10.97 -6.80
C ARG A 538 -1.67 11.34 -5.44
N THR A 539 -0.85 11.25 -4.40
CA THR A 539 -1.28 11.51 -3.03
C THR A 539 -1.41 12.99 -2.70
N ASP A 540 -0.97 13.85 -3.63
CA ASP A 540 -1.03 15.31 -3.60
C ASP A 540 -1.95 15.94 -4.64
N ALA A 541 -2.54 15.15 -5.53
CA ALA A 541 -3.76 15.53 -6.22
C ALA A 541 -4.93 15.17 -5.29
N VAL A 542 -5.36 16.13 -4.46
CA VAL A 542 -6.39 15.89 -3.43
C VAL A 542 -7.68 16.60 -3.81
N LEU A 543 -8.78 15.84 -3.87
CA LEU A 543 -10.14 16.35 -4.13
C LEU A 543 -11.11 15.85 -3.04
N TYR A 544 -12.22 16.56 -2.86
CA TYR A 544 -13.36 16.02 -2.13
C TYR A 544 -14.31 15.31 -3.10
N HIS A 545 -14.88 14.20 -2.63
CA HIS A 545 -15.91 13.46 -3.36
C HIS A 545 -17.13 13.31 -2.45
N HIS A 546 -18.27 13.88 -2.86
CA HIS A 546 -19.49 13.95 -2.06
C HIS A 546 -20.36 12.67 -2.13
N GLU A 547 -19.71 11.52 -2.30
CA GLU A 547 -20.26 10.18 -2.54
C GLU A 547 -21.66 9.92 -1.92
N SER A 548 -22.51 9.25 -2.69
CA SER A 548 -23.91 8.88 -2.36
C SER A 548 -24.97 9.98 -2.52
N LEU A 549 -24.63 11.18 -3.03
CA LEU A 549 -25.64 12.18 -3.39
C LEU A 549 -26.47 11.78 -4.62
N SER A 550 -25.87 11.11 -5.63
CA SER A 550 -26.57 10.71 -6.85
C SER A 550 -26.96 9.23 -6.90
N ARG A 551 -26.22 8.32 -6.24
CA ARG A 551 -26.32 6.85 -6.46
C ARG A 551 -27.00 6.04 -5.34
N GLY A 552 -26.87 6.46 -4.08
CA GLY A 552 -27.22 5.65 -2.90
C GLY A 552 -26.37 4.37 -2.73
N SER A 553 -26.58 3.60 -1.65
CA SER A 553 -25.78 2.39 -1.33
C SER A 553 -26.26 1.14 -2.07
N ASP A 554 -25.34 0.43 -2.73
CA ASP A 554 -25.63 -0.82 -3.45
C ASP A 554 -25.88 -2.03 -2.53
N VAL A 555 -25.49 -1.94 -1.25
CA VAL A 555 -25.60 -3.05 -0.28
C VAL A 555 -26.98 -3.09 0.38
N LEU A 556 -27.73 -2.00 0.32
CA LEU A 556 -29.05 -1.88 0.97
C LEU A 556 -30.20 -2.40 0.09
N ASP A 557 -29.94 -2.60 -1.20
CA ASP A 557 -30.91 -3.05 -2.19
C ASP A 557 -30.49 -4.41 -2.76
N LYS A 558 -31.40 -5.40 -2.70
CA LYS A 558 -31.10 -6.78 -3.12
C LYS A 558 -30.74 -6.88 -4.61
N ALA A 559 -31.42 -6.14 -5.48
CA ALA A 559 -31.16 -6.17 -6.91
C ALA A 559 -29.83 -5.49 -7.25
N LYS A 560 -29.48 -4.37 -6.56
CA LYS A 560 -28.17 -3.73 -6.69
C LYS A 560 -27.03 -4.64 -6.23
N TYR A 561 -27.23 -5.36 -5.12
CA TYR A 561 -26.24 -6.32 -4.62
C TYR A 561 -26.06 -7.54 -5.56
N GLU A 562 -27.15 -8.11 -6.08
CA GLU A 562 -27.06 -9.21 -7.06
C GLU A 562 -26.35 -8.78 -8.35
N ARG A 563 -26.59 -7.55 -8.83
CA ARG A 563 -25.84 -6.96 -9.95
C ARG A 563 -24.36 -6.83 -9.62
N LEU A 564 -24.01 -6.28 -8.46
CA LEU A 564 -22.61 -6.14 -8.01
C LEU A 564 -21.90 -7.49 -8.01
N LEU A 565 -22.53 -8.55 -7.51
CA LEU A 565 -21.96 -9.90 -7.53
C LEU A 565 -21.82 -10.48 -8.94
N LYS A 566 -22.73 -10.15 -9.87
CA LYS A 566 -22.63 -10.55 -11.27
C LYS A 566 -21.47 -9.84 -11.98
N GLU A 567 -21.34 -8.52 -11.82
CA GLU A 567 -20.23 -7.75 -12.37
C GLU A 567 -18.89 -8.21 -11.75
N ARG A 568 -18.84 -8.49 -10.45
CA ARG A 568 -17.62 -9.05 -9.81
C ARG A 568 -17.20 -10.38 -10.40
N ARG A 569 -18.14 -11.32 -10.59
CA ARG A 569 -17.82 -12.62 -11.21
C ARG A 569 -17.26 -12.43 -12.60
N ARG A 570 -17.91 -11.60 -13.40
CA ARG A 570 -17.44 -11.28 -14.75
C ARG A 570 -16.03 -10.66 -14.75
N LEU A 571 -15.74 -9.75 -13.81
CA LEU A 571 -14.42 -9.14 -13.67
C LEU A 571 -13.33 -10.21 -13.55
N TYR A 572 -13.53 -11.20 -12.70
CA TYR A 572 -12.54 -12.27 -12.48
C TYR A 572 -12.61 -13.39 -13.52
N ASP A 573 -13.75 -13.59 -14.19
CA ASP A 573 -13.81 -14.44 -15.39
C ASP A 573 -12.92 -13.88 -16.52
N ILE A 574 -12.80 -12.54 -16.61
CA ILE A 574 -11.93 -11.85 -17.57
C ILE A 574 -10.48 -11.80 -17.06
N HIS A 575 -10.27 -11.51 -15.77
CA HIS A 575 -8.95 -11.31 -15.15
C HIS A 575 -8.66 -12.31 -14.01
N PRO A 576 -8.56 -13.62 -14.30
CA PRO A 576 -8.45 -14.65 -13.27
C PRO A 576 -7.14 -14.58 -12.47
N SER A 577 -6.07 -14.00 -13.04
CA SER A 577 -4.79 -13.80 -12.35
C SER A 577 -4.87 -12.80 -11.20
N LEU A 578 -5.89 -11.93 -11.19
CA LEU A 578 -6.08 -10.88 -10.18
C LEU A 578 -7.17 -11.25 -9.15
N GLU A 579 -7.80 -12.42 -9.24
CA GLU A 579 -8.76 -12.86 -8.22
C GLU A 579 -8.03 -13.24 -6.92
N GLY A 580 -8.25 -12.46 -5.86
CA GLY A 580 -7.60 -12.68 -4.56
C GLY A 580 -6.08 -12.49 -4.58
N LYS A 581 -5.55 -11.86 -5.64
CA LYS A 581 -4.12 -11.60 -5.83
C LYS A 581 -3.93 -10.17 -6.33
N ASP A 582 -2.98 -9.48 -5.72
CA ASP A 582 -2.70 -8.09 -6.03
C ASP A 582 -1.18 -7.87 -6.05
N PRO A 583 -0.58 -7.46 -7.19
CA PRO A 583 0.86 -7.27 -7.30
C PRO A 583 1.40 -6.16 -6.40
N PHE A 584 0.56 -5.22 -5.95
CA PHE A 584 0.96 -4.08 -5.12
C PHE A 584 0.55 -4.23 -3.65
N TYR A 585 0.05 -5.41 -3.27
CA TYR A 585 -0.33 -5.79 -1.91
C TYR A 585 0.25 -7.16 -1.54
N ASN A 586 1.12 -7.18 -0.54
CA ASN A 586 1.79 -8.41 -0.14
C ASN A 586 0.81 -9.43 0.49
N PRO A 587 0.87 -10.73 0.12
CA PRO A 587 -0.05 -11.76 0.61
C PRO A 587 0.08 -12.07 2.12
N ASN A 588 1.14 -11.60 2.78
CA ASN A 588 1.31 -11.70 4.23
C ASN A 588 0.53 -10.63 5.01
N LEU A 589 -0.05 -9.65 4.31
CA LEU A 589 -0.95 -8.65 4.87
C LEU A 589 -2.39 -9.15 4.80
N THR A 590 -3.27 -8.57 5.61
CA THR A 590 -4.65 -9.01 5.67
C THR A 590 -5.40 -8.68 4.38
N MET A 591 -5.93 -9.69 3.70
CA MET A 591 -6.74 -9.53 2.47
C MET A 591 -8.18 -9.07 2.74
N ARG A 592 -8.46 -8.57 3.95
CA ARG A 592 -9.82 -8.23 4.41
C ARG A 592 -10.02 -6.74 4.65
N ARG A 593 -8.93 -6.01 4.84
CA ARG A 593 -8.92 -4.58 5.13
C ARG A 593 -7.80 -3.97 4.33
N GLY A 594 -8.09 -2.89 3.61
CA GLY A 594 -7.07 -2.10 2.90
C GLY A 594 -6.19 -1.27 3.84
N ASP A 595 -5.94 -1.73 5.07
CA ASP A 595 -5.14 -1.04 6.10
C ASP A 595 -3.71 -1.57 6.23
N CYS A 596 -3.34 -2.58 5.42
CA CYS A 596 -2.01 -3.16 5.38
C CYS A 596 -1.54 -3.73 6.74
N THR A 597 -2.47 -4.19 7.58
CA THR A 597 -2.11 -4.87 8.82
C THR A 597 -1.63 -6.30 8.57
N VAL A 598 -0.68 -6.79 9.37
CA VAL A 598 -0.13 -8.14 9.22
C VAL A 598 -1.20 -9.20 9.44
N GLU A 599 -1.25 -10.22 8.58
CA GLU A 599 -2.16 -11.35 8.74
C GLU A 599 -1.69 -12.24 9.91
N GLY A 600 -2.13 -11.90 11.11
CA GLY A 600 -1.77 -12.57 12.37
C GLY A 600 -2.37 -13.97 12.59
N GLY A 601 -2.78 -14.65 11.52
CA GLY A 601 -3.44 -15.95 11.58
C GLY A 601 -4.92 -15.90 11.99
N LEU A 602 -5.57 -17.05 11.88
CA LEU A 602 -7.01 -17.27 12.09
C LEU A 602 -7.53 -16.87 13.49
N ASP A 603 -6.66 -16.53 14.44
CA ASP A 603 -7.03 -16.06 15.79
C ASP A 603 -7.74 -14.70 15.79
N ASN A 604 -7.66 -13.94 14.69
CA ASN A 604 -8.44 -12.72 14.49
C ASN A 604 -9.83 -12.98 13.87
N LEU A 605 -10.14 -14.22 13.48
CA LEU A 605 -11.54 -14.65 13.39
C LEU A 605 -12.01 -14.84 14.81
N GLU A 606 -13.09 -14.17 15.14
CA GLU A 606 -13.74 -14.31 16.42
C GLU A 606 -14.13 -15.79 16.60
N ASN A 607 -13.40 -16.53 17.45
CA ASN A 607 -13.66 -17.94 17.71
C ASN A 607 -15.14 -18.13 18.03
N ILE A 608 -15.80 -19.00 17.26
CA ILE A 608 -17.18 -19.34 17.55
C ILE A 608 -17.19 -20.21 18.80
N VAL A 609 -17.62 -19.63 19.93
CA VAL A 609 -17.77 -20.39 21.17
C VAL A 609 -19.17 -20.99 21.19
N LEU A 610 -19.26 -22.32 21.09
CA LEU A 610 -20.50 -23.04 21.36
C LEU A 610 -20.81 -22.94 22.86
N ASN A 611 -21.91 -22.26 23.20
CA ASN A 611 -22.41 -22.20 24.55
C ASN A 611 -23.72 -22.99 24.62
N LEU A 612 -23.70 -24.10 25.36
CA LEU A 612 -24.88 -24.94 25.59
C LEU A 612 -25.78 -24.28 26.65
N GLN A 613 -26.39 -23.15 26.30
CA GLN A 613 -27.46 -22.54 27.09
C GLN A 613 -28.79 -22.70 26.35
N SER A 614 -29.85 -23.07 27.08
CA SER A 614 -31.18 -23.24 26.48
C SER A 614 -31.76 -21.91 25.98
N LYS A 615 -32.60 -21.96 24.95
CA LYS A 615 -33.31 -20.80 24.38
C LYS A 615 -34.09 -20.01 25.43
N ASP A 616 -34.61 -20.67 26.46
CA ASP A 616 -35.31 -20.05 27.60
C ASP A 616 -34.45 -19.05 28.38
N CYS A 617 -33.13 -19.23 28.41
CA CYS A 617 -32.21 -18.27 29.02
C CYS A 617 -32.06 -16.96 28.22
N LEU A 618 -32.30 -17.00 26.90
CA LEU A 618 -32.25 -15.82 26.04
C LEU A 618 -33.50 -14.94 26.23
N GLU A 619 -34.68 -15.56 26.24
CA GLU A 619 -35.96 -14.86 26.40
C GLU A 619 -36.02 -14.09 27.72
N LYS A 620 -35.55 -14.69 28.82
CA LYS A 620 -35.48 -14.03 30.15
C LYS A 620 -34.53 -12.83 30.20
N ARG A 621 -33.64 -12.69 29.21
CA ARG A 621 -32.63 -11.62 29.13
C ARG A 621 -32.93 -10.58 28.04
N LYS A 622 -33.99 -10.77 27.26
CA LYS A 622 -34.48 -9.74 26.34
C LYS A 622 -34.88 -8.51 27.12
N SER A 623 -34.50 -7.34 26.62
CA SER A 623 -34.79 -6.09 27.29
C SER A 623 -35.07 -4.97 26.31
N ASN A 624 -36.15 -4.24 26.55
CA ASN A 624 -36.55 -3.07 25.75
C ASN A 624 -35.61 -1.86 25.97
N PHE A 625 -34.72 -1.91 26.98
CA PHE A 625 -33.74 -0.86 27.24
C PHE A 625 -32.47 -1.00 26.40
N ILE A 626 -32.34 -2.10 25.64
CA ILE A 626 -31.30 -2.22 24.64
C ILE A 626 -31.92 -1.97 23.28
N LYS A 627 -31.29 -1.08 22.51
CA LYS A 627 -31.58 -0.85 21.10
C LYS A 627 -30.37 -1.26 20.29
N GLY A 628 -30.61 -1.78 19.09
CA GLY A 628 -29.55 -2.09 18.16
C GLY A 628 -30.08 -2.35 16.77
N SER A 629 -29.16 -2.49 15.84
CA SER A 629 -29.48 -2.93 14.49
C SER A 629 -28.30 -3.72 13.94
N ILE A 630 -28.61 -4.73 13.14
CA ILE A 630 -27.64 -5.35 12.24
C ILE A 630 -27.76 -4.59 10.92
N GLU A 631 -26.72 -3.84 10.59
CA GLU A 631 -26.67 -2.98 9.41
C GLU A 631 -26.14 -3.75 8.19
N ASN A 632 -25.14 -4.62 8.37
CA ASN A 632 -24.58 -5.41 7.27
C ASN A 632 -24.36 -6.87 7.68
N ILE A 633 -24.66 -7.77 6.74
CA ILE A 633 -24.21 -9.16 6.74
C ILE A 633 -23.60 -9.42 5.38
N VAL A 634 -22.29 -9.67 5.32
CA VAL A 634 -21.57 -9.92 4.05
C VAL A 634 -20.99 -11.31 4.10
N VAL A 635 -21.22 -12.09 3.04
CA VAL A 635 -20.69 -13.46 2.89
C VAL A 635 -19.64 -13.46 1.79
N THR A 636 -18.43 -13.91 2.13
CA THR A 636 -17.27 -13.96 1.23
C THR A 636 -16.63 -15.33 1.29
N GLY A 637 -16.96 -16.20 0.33
CA GLY A 637 -16.50 -17.59 0.33
C GLY A 637 -16.92 -18.30 1.63
N LYS A 638 -15.93 -18.78 2.39
CA LYS A 638 -16.18 -19.38 3.73
C LYS A 638 -16.32 -18.35 4.86
N TYR A 639 -16.04 -17.07 4.65
CA TYR A 639 -16.06 -16.08 5.73
C TYR A 639 -17.35 -15.26 5.74
N MET A 640 -17.77 -14.83 6.93
CA MET A 640 -18.91 -13.94 7.11
C MET A 640 -18.54 -12.71 7.96
N LEU A 641 -18.99 -11.55 7.52
CA LEU A 641 -19.00 -10.28 8.27
C LEU A 641 -20.40 -10.01 8.80
N VAL A 642 -20.49 -9.63 10.07
CA VAL A 642 -21.71 -9.03 10.64
C VAL A 642 -21.33 -7.71 11.29
N SER A 643 -21.99 -6.62 10.93
CA SER A 643 -21.77 -5.31 11.55
C SER A 643 -23.08 -4.61 11.88
N GLY A 644 -23.02 -3.71 12.85
CA GLY A 644 -24.17 -2.92 13.26
C GLY A 644 -23.85 -2.05 14.46
N TRP A 645 -24.86 -1.74 15.25
CA TRP A 645 -24.69 -0.98 16.49
C TRP A 645 -25.61 -1.48 17.58
N CYS A 646 -25.24 -1.23 18.83
CA CYS A 646 -26.05 -1.58 19.98
C CYS A 646 -25.75 -0.69 21.18
N ILE A 647 -26.81 -0.11 21.75
CA ILE A 647 -26.79 0.82 22.89
C ILE A 647 -27.72 0.28 23.98
N ASN A 648 -27.29 0.42 25.22
CA ASN A 648 -28.15 0.29 26.39
C ASN A 648 -28.55 1.70 26.87
N GLU A 649 -29.82 2.05 26.72
CA GLU A 649 -30.38 3.37 27.04
C GLU A 649 -30.22 3.74 28.52
N LYS A 650 -30.15 2.74 29.39
CA LYS A 650 -29.96 2.92 30.84
C LYS A 650 -28.49 3.02 31.26
N SER A 651 -27.55 2.88 30.33
CA SER A 651 -26.12 2.92 30.63
C SER A 651 -25.48 4.21 30.15
N ARG A 652 -24.75 4.90 31.04
CA ARG A 652 -23.85 6.02 30.65
C ARG A 652 -22.49 5.54 30.12
N TRP A 653 -22.25 4.22 30.10
CA TRP A 653 -20.96 3.60 29.83
C TRP A 653 -20.98 2.72 28.56
N ASN A 654 -21.82 3.05 27.58
CA ASN A 654 -21.98 2.26 26.36
C ASN A 654 -20.67 2.03 25.58
N ASN A 655 -19.76 3.02 25.60
CA ASN A 655 -18.43 2.90 25.00
C ASN A 655 -17.54 1.86 25.67
N PHE A 656 -17.79 1.49 26.93
CA PHE A 656 -16.97 0.51 27.66
C PHE A 656 -17.47 -0.91 27.44
N ILE A 657 -18.79 -1.09 27.31
CA ILE A 657 -19.42 -2.40 27.16
C ILE A 657 -19.44 -2.82 25.68
N ARG A 658 -18.61 -3.82 25.35
CA ARG A 658 -18.55 -4.42 24.01
C ARG A 658 -19.83 -5.23 23.73
N ALA A 659 -20.36 -5.08 22.51
CA ALA A 659 -21.44 -5.92 22.02
C ALA A 659 -20.90 -7.31 21.63
N LYS A 660 -21.75 -8.33 21.66
CA LYS A 660 -21.47 -9.67 21.15
C LYS A 660 -22.59 -10.09 20.21
N ILE A 661 -22.28 -10.89 19.21
CA ILE A 661 -23.29 -11.51 18.35
C ILE A 661 -23.57 -12.93 18.86
N LEU A 662 -24.84 -13.27 18.98
CA LEU A 662 -25.28 -14.63 19.26
C LEU A 662 -25.99 -15.15 18.01
N LEU A 663 -25.51 -16.25 17.47
CA LEU A 663 -26.19 -16.99 16.41
C LEU A 663 -26.89 -18.17 17.06
N VAL A 664 -28.21 -18.19 16.95
CA VAL A 664 -29.06 -19.18 17.64
C VAL A 664 -29.72 -20.07 16.61
N CYS A 665 -29.49 -21.37 16.73
CA CYS A 665 -30.10 -22.38 15.90
C CYS A 665 -30.52 -23.54 16.79
N ASP A 666 -31.81 -23.87 16.77
CA ASP A 666 -32.44 -24.82 17.71
C ASP A 666 -32.11 -24.45 19.17
N ASP A 667 -31.53 -25.39 19.93
CA ASP A 667 -31.09 -25.18 21.32
C ASP A 667 -29.59 -24.82 21.46
N LYS A 668 -28.92 -24.49 20.35
CA LYS A 668 -27.50 -24.16 20.33
C LYS A 668 -27.30 -22.66 20.14
N ILE A 669 -26.42 -22.10 20.96
CA ILE A 669 -26.03 -20.69 20.89
C ILE A 669 -24.55 -20.60 20.57
N PHE A 670 -24.23 -19.93 19.49
CA PHE A 670 -22.87 -19.64 19.06
C PHE A 670 -22.57 -18.17 19.37
N GLU A 671 -21.66 -17.91 20.30
CA GLU A 671 -21.29 -16.54 20.68
C GLU A 671 -20.04 -16.10 19.92
N LEU A 672 -20.17 -14.96 19.23
CA LEU A 672 -19.08 -14.24 18.59
C LEU A 672 -18.83 -12.97 19.39
N LYS A 673 -17.58 -12.68 19.76
CA LYS A 673 -17.27 -11.33 20.28
C LYS A 673 -17.21 -10.40 19.05
N THR A 674 -17.15 -9.10 19.31
CA THR A 674 -17.10 -8.11 18.22
C THR A 674 -15.95 -7.13 18.44
N GLN A 675 -15.51 -6.47 17.38
CA GLN A 675 -14.67 -5.28 17.45
C GLN A 675 -15.55 -4.03 17.60
N LYS A 676 -15.13 -3.07 18.43
CA LYS A 676 -15.81 -1.77 18.53
C LYS A 676 -15.45 -0.91 17.32
N MET A 677 -16.43 -0.21 16.79
CA MET A 677 -16.28 0.73 15.68
C MET A 677 -16.63 2.13 16.18
N TYR A 678 -15.84 3.13 15.77
CA TYR A 678 -16.14 4.53 16.03
C TYR A 678 -17.17 5.06 15.02
N ARG A 679 -18.14 5.83 15.49
CA ARG A 679 -19.09 6.61 14.67
C ARG A 679 -19.47 7.88 15.42
N GLU A 680 -19.17 9.02 14.83
CA GLU A 680 -19.27 10.34 15.48
C GLU A 680 -20.71 10.70 15.86
N HIS A 681 -21.64 10.56 14.92
CA HIS A 681 -23.05 10.95 15.07
C HIS A 681 -23.94 9.88 15.72
N MET A 682 -23.40 9.02 16.59
CA MET A 682 -24.21 7.97 17.25
C MET A 682 -25.31 8.54 18.14
N ASN A 683 -25.06 9.68 18.79
CA ASN A 683 -26.05 10.33 19.65
C ASN A 683 -27.22 10.88 18.83
N GLU A 684 -26.92 11.50 17.68
CA GLU A 684 -27.93 11.99 16.73
C GLU A 684 -28.74 10.83 16.14
N LEU A 685 -28.06 9.76 15.72
CA LEU A 685 -28.69 8.60 15.10
C LEU A 685 -29.65 7.85 16.04
N THR A 686 -29.37 7.86 17.34
CA THR A 686 -30.15 7.11 18.34
C THR A 686 -31.06 7.96 19.22
N GLY A 687 -30.89 9.29 19.20
CA GLY A 687 -31.58 10.23 20.09
C GLY A 687 -31.18 10.10 21.56
N ILE A 688 -30.05 9.44 21.87
CA ILE A 688 -29.60 9.15 23.23
C ILE A 688 -28.36 9.98 23.56
N ASN A 689 -28.47 10.84 24.57
CA ASN A 689 -27.35 11.65 25.05
C ASN A 689 -26.36 10.80 25.87
N GLY A 690 -25.07 10.82 25.49
CA GLY A 690 -24.01 10.14 26.23
C GLY A 690 -22.73 9.87 25.42
N LYS A 691 -21.80 9.09 25.99
CA LYS A 691 -20.63 8.58 25.27
C LYS A 691 -21.03 7.30 24.53
N ASN A 692 -21.54 7.44 23.30
CA ASN A 692 -22.03 6.32 22.49
C ASN A 692 -21.24 6.07 21.20
N ASN A 693 -20.25 6.91 20.88
CA ASN A 693 -19.53 6.88 19.61
C ASN A 693 -18.73 5.58 19.37
N LEU A 694 -18.57 4.70 20.37
CA LEU A 694 -17.97 3.36 20.24
C LEU A 694 -18.98 2.22 20.43
N SER A 695 -20.26 2.49 20.16
CA SER A 695 -21.35 1.52 20.28
C SER A 695 -21.64 0.73 19.00
N CYS A 696 -20.99 1.11 17.90
CA CYS A 696 -20.97 0.30 16.68
C CYS A 696 -20.05 -0.91 16.87
N PHE A 697 -20.35 -1.98 16.14
CA PHE A 697 -19.58 -3.20 16.18
C PHE A 697 -19.44 -3.83 14.81
N ARG A 698 -18.38 -4.64 14.65
CA ARG A 698 -18.24 -5.57 13.53
C ARG A 698 -17.62 -6.88 14.02
N VAL A 699 -17.93 -7.98 13.35
CA VAL A 699 -17.32 -9.28 13.57
C VAL A 699 -17.11 -9.99 12.24
N TYR A 700 -15.92 -10.57 12.07
CA TYR A 700 -15.59 -11.48 10.99
C TYR A 700 -15.36 -12.88 11.58
N PHE A 701 -15.98 -13.90 10.99
CA PHE A 701 -15.83 -15.29 11.43
C PHE A 701 -15.86 -16.26 10.23
N ASP A 702 -15.22 -17.43 10.38
CA ASP A 702 -15.25 -18.48 9.37
C ASP A 702 -16.55 -19.25 9.54
N SER A 703 -17.42 -19.13 8.55
CA SER A 703 -18.70 -19.82 8.53
C SER A 703 -18.54 -21.33 8.55
N ASN A 704 -17.41 -21.91 8.14
CA ASN A 704 -17.16 -23.35 8.22
C ASN A 704 -17.17 -23.87 9.66
N GLN A 705 -16.98 -23.00 10.64
CA GLN A 705 -17.15 -23.34 12.06
C GLN A 705 -18.62 -23.52 12.47
N LEU A 706 -19.58 -23.14 11.62
CA LEU A 706 -21.02 -23.33 11.83
C LEU A 706 -21.58 -24.49 10.99
N PRO A 707 -22.50 -25.30 11.54
CA PRO A 707 -23.36 -26.17 10.75
C PRO A 707 -24.12 -25.43 9.63
N SER A 708 -24.45 -26.12 8.54
CA SER A 708 -25.26 -25.53 7.46
C SER A 708 -26.74 -25.49 7.88
N ARG A 709 -27.17 -24.38 8.49
CA ARG A 709 -28.54 -24.16 9.02
C ARG A 709 -28.94 -22.68 8.95
N LYS A 710 -30.19 -22.39 9.32
CA LYS A 710 -30.69 -21.03 9.59
C LYS A 710 -30.42 -20.65 11.05
N TYR A 711 -29.92 -19.45 11.27
CA TYR A 711 -29.60 -18.90 12.58
C TYR A 711 -30.34 -17.58 12.80
N ASN A 712 -30.99 -17.44 13.95
CA ASN A 712 -31.49 -16.15 14.41
C ASN A 712 -30.33 -15.35 15.02
N ILE A 713 -30.19 -14.09 14.62
CA ILE A 713 -29.12 -13.22 15.11
C ILE A 713 -29.63 -12.38 16.29
N TYR A 714 -28.97 -12.50 17.44
CA TYR A 714 -29.19 -11.63 18.59
C TYR A 714 -27.94 -10.82 18.88
N ILE A 715 -28.14 -9.63 19.45
CA ILE A 715 -27.04 -8.78 19.94
C ILE A 715 -27.06 -8.81 21.47
N LYS A 716 -25.95 -9.17 22.09
CA LYS A 716 -25.78 -9.18 23.55
C LYS A 716 -24.90 -8.02 23.97
N LYS A 717 -25.36 -7.22 24.94
CA LYS A 717 -24.57 -6.12 25.52
C LYS A 717 -24.69 -6.15 27.04
N GLY A 718 -23.58 -6.53 27.69
CA GLY A 718 -23.59 -6.88 29.11
C GLY A 718 -24.41 -8.14 29.37
N LYS A 719 -25.40 -8.05 30.27
CA LYS A 719 -26.30 -9.17 30.61
C LYS A 719 -27.59 -9.24 29.78
N TYR A 720 -27.86 -8.22 28.97
CA TYR A 720 -29.11 -8.08 28.23
C TYR A 720 -28.94 -8.43 26.75
N ILE A 721 -30.06 -8.75 26.11
CA ILE A 721 -30.11 -9.24 24.74
C ILE A 721 -31.13 -8.42 23.95
N PHE A 722 -30.76 -8.11 22.71
CA PHE A 722 -31.61 -7.49 21.70
C PHE A 722 -31.82 -8.46 20.56
N ASP A 723 -33.09 -8.67 20.19
CA ASP A 723 -33.48 -9.47 19.04
C ASP A 723 -33.40 -8.60 17.79
N SER A 724 -32.50 -8.93 16.86
CA SER A 724 -32.35 -8.12 15.64
C SER A 724 -33.43 -8.39 14.59
N SER A 725 -34.26 -9.42 14.78
CA SER A 725 -35.19 -9.94 13.77
C SER A 725 -34.52 -10.31 12.42
N ARG A 726 -33.19 -10.48 12.40
CA ARG A 726 -32.43 -10.92 11.22
C ARG A 726 -32.12 -12.42 11.31
N ILE A 727 -32.22 -13.07 10.16
CA ILE A 727 -31.89 -14.49 9.97
C ILE A 727 -30.63 -14.59 9.11
N LEU A 728 -29.70 -15.45 9.53
CA LEU A 728 -28.53 -15.86 8.77
C LEU A 728 -28.76 -17.26 8.22
N GLU A 729 -28.71 -17.44 6.91
CA GLU A 729 -28.87 -18.75 6.28
C GLU A 729 -27.53 -19.24 5.73
N LYS A 730 -27.02 -20.37 6.27
CA LYS A 730 -25.85 -21.05 5.72
C LYS A 730 -26.32 -22.21 4.84
N VAL A 731 -26.23 -22.03 3.53
CA VAL A 731 -26.53 -23.08 2.54
C VAL A 731 -25.31 -24.00 2.41
N LYS A 732 -25.54 -25.31 2.34
CA LYS A 732 -24.48 -26.28 2.03
C LYS A 732 -23.96 -25.95 0.62
N SER A 733 -22.67 -25.68 0.46
CA SER A 733 -22.08 -25.56 -0.87
C SER A 733 -22.28 -26.90 -1.59
N VAL A 734 -23.15 -26.92 -2.58
CA VAL A 734 -23.14 -27.98 -3.59
C VAL A 734 -21.94 -27.62 -4.46
N TYR A 735 -20.86 -28.38 -4.30
CA TYR A 735 -19.71 -28.32 -5.18
C TYR A 735 -20.12 -28.69 -6.61
#